data_AF-A0A233S014-F1
#
_entry.id   AF-A0A233S014-F1
#
_cell.length_a   1.000
_cell.length_b   1.000
_cell.length_c   1.000
_cell.angle_alpha   90.00
_cell.angle_beta   90.00
_cell.angle_gamma   90.00
#
_symmetry.space_group_name_H-M   'P 1'
#
loop_
_entity.id
_entity.type
_entity.pdbx_description
1 polymer ?
#
loop_
_entity_poly.entity_id
_entity_poly.type
_entity_poly.pdbx_seq_one_letter_code
_entity_poly.pdbx_strand_id
1 'polypeptide(L)'
;MFLQAYFLVPQNADYFFGTFSRCFQDRRISLPDQTNQGYEESRRLLSACQQPAFVDQAQWVGIGFLLLCAVSLACYLSHPWWVTRSRCERFPALPSLRSRTLSRFPSKDKPEEREMAEYLADLCRAVDVQPEPVWLLDAWADSKNGLTFGLPRRRCVIIDDGLAKCFHADRDLFRAVIVHELAHLRNRDVDKTYLAFGIGWAFLIVAVMPFGALALHSAWSGGPPVLPSGALQYLVDAPHALGLAAALTLLVRLVRNSVLRARELHADATAAAQVGYEGAAAIPRGLPDRPTSGQGSARAAFARLTRRLGYWPTPETRQRVLREPALLTRPTVWEMLAAGVVAGVFTASADDLVDTLFRLLLGKLNTLAGNLAVGCAIGAALTGVLAAAVWRAVAASDLEPRSPRAAWPALPTGLVGGYLAGASLPLITDGTELPATTIEVQGFAWLLRTGPVLLAGAVCVTVWLVSAARGLLPRARGRRALYAVVATSVVSFAPWFAVWYSLRRVDASNAFQPVLGDAPDIGSSIGWYTVLGRWTGFTWTPLTVQGQLPTALVGLMLLWLVPLAFLLFSGRVSGTDAEVRPQIGAALLVGLAGGISVVAAGTALPFLARTALPPAVLHYSGTQQDTGFPAVYWHTYIALACVAQGAVAMVLSATVRRHRPALVLAAVSLTALAAALGRAPAFAVVGCTRLFGASARHCSVPFDPEVLAGDLRIITLRGLLAVVPAALLGAAAGALARSRIPAPRDTRPAGGCRIPARILARTLPTAFVVLVAADVASVALALPADQYAWEIWLRG
;
A
#
# COMPACT_ATOMS: atom_id res chain seq x y z
N MET A 1 16.20 -15.04 7.96
CA MET A 1 17.57 -15.27 8.48
C MET A 1 17.55 -15.75 9.92
N PHE A 2 17.10 -14.98 10.92
CA PHE A 2 17.10 -15.45 12.32
C PHE A 2 16.30 -16.74 12.54
N LEU A 3 15.12 -16.84 11.93
CA LEU A 3 14.28 -18.04 11.96
C LEU A 3 15.00 -19.27 11.39
N GLN A 4 15.74 -19.10 10.30
CA GLN A 4 16.53 -20.17 9.69
C GLN A 4 17.79 -20.50 10.51
N ALA A 5 18.45 -19.49 11.08
CA ALA A 5 19.56 -19.67 11.99
C ALA A 5 19.16 -20.45 13.26
N TYR A 6 17.91 -20.32 13.73
CA TYR A 6 17.37 -21.11 14.83
C TYR A 6 17.44 -22.61 14.54
N PHE A 7 16.99 -23.04 13.36
CA PHE A 7 17.00 -24.45 12.95
C PHE A 7 18.39 -24.99 12.57
N LEU A 8 19.34 -24.10 12.25
CA LEU A 8 20.74 -24.49 12.04
C LEU A 8 21.49 -24.83 13.34
N VAL A 9 20.93 -24.50 14.50
CA VAL A 9 21.47 -24.89 15.81
C VAL A 9 20.84 -26.22 16.22
N PRO A 10 21.59 -27.34 16.30
CA PRO A 10 21.03 -28.67 16.54
C PRO A 10 20.15 -28.75 17.79
N GLN A 11 20.59 -28.15 18.91
CA GLN A 11 19.84 -28.14 20.17
C GLN A 11 18.45 -27.52 20.03
N ASN A 12 18.33 -26.44 19.26
CA ASN A 12 17.08 -25.73 19.03
C ASN A 12 16.16 -26.54 18.10
N ALA A 13 16.72 -27.13 17.04
CA ALA A 13 15.99 -28.02 16.14
C ALA A 13 15.45 -29.25 16.88
N ASP A 14 16.30 -29.92 17.68
CA ASP A 14 15.92 -31.08 18.49
C ASP A 14 14.83 -30.72 19.50
N TYR A 15 14.94 -29.56 20.16
CA TYR A 15 13.91 -29.06 21.06
C TYR A 15 12.58 -28.82 20.35
N PHE A 16 12.61 -28.16 19.19
CA PHE A 16 11.42 -27.84 18.41
C PHE A 16 10.75 -29.11 17.88
N PHE A 17 11.45 -29.93 17.10
CA PHE A 17 10.91 -31.16 16.52
C PHE A 17 10.59 -32.22 17.58
N GLY A 18 11.39 -32.31 18.64
CA GLY A 18 11.11 -33.21 19.76
C GLY A 18 9.86 -32.81 20.54
N THR A 19 9.54 -31.52 20.63
CA THR A 19 8.26 -31.05 21.20
C THR A 19 7.09 -31.43 20.29
N PHE A 20 7.20 -31.20 18.97
CA PHE A 20 6.17 -31.59 18.01
C PHE A 20 5.90 -33.10 18.03
N SER A 21 6.95 -33.92 17.99
CA SER A 21 6.84 -35.38 18.06
C SER A 21 6.09 -35.84 19.32
N ARG A 22 6.43 -35.27 20.49
CA ARG A 22 5.73 -35.53 21.75
C ARG A 22 4.26 -35.11 21.71
N CYS A 23 3.93 -33.98 21.08
CA CYS A 23 2.54 -33.54 20.95
C CYS A 23 1.71 -34.50 20.11
N PHE A 24 2.25 -35.01 18.99
CA PHE A 24 1.53 -35.95 18.14
C PHE A 24 1.42 -37.36 18.73
N GLN A 25 2.22 -37.70 19.75
CA GLN A 25 2.06 -38.94 20.51
C GLN A 25 0.81 -38.91 21.42
N ASP A 26 0.23 -37.75 21.74
CA ASP A 26 -1.06 -37.67 22.45
C ASP A 26 -2.20 -38.07 21.49
N ARG A 27 -2.92 -39.15 21.82
CA ARG A 27 -4.03 -39.66 21.01
C ARG A 27 -5.17 -38.66 20.86
N ARG A 28 -5.40 -37.77 21.83
CA ARG A 28 -6.44 -36.73 21.75
C ARG A 28 -6.15 -35.70 20.66
N ILE A 29 -4.86 -35.52 20.35
CA ILE A 29 -4.39 -34.63 19.29
C ILE A 29 -4.40 -35.35 17.94
N SER A 30 -3.81 -36.55 17.87
CA SER A 30 -3.63 -37.27 16.60
C SER A 30 -4.92 -37.94 16.07
N LEU A 31 -5.86 -38.27 16.94
CA LEU A 31 -7.13 -38.89 16.60
C LEU A 31 -8.29 -38.13 17.27
N PRO A 32 -8.59 -36.89 16.82
CA PRO A 32 -9.73 -36.15 17.34
C PRO A 32 -11.03 -36.93 17.15
N ASP A 33 -11.95 -36.80 18.10
CA ASP A 33 -13.34 -37.19 17.85
C ASP A 33 -13.87 -36.42 16.62
N GLN A 34 -14.66 -37.09 15.77
CA GLN A 34 -15.14 -36.54 14.51
C GLN A 34 -16.19 -35.44 14.69
N THR A 35 -16.59 -35.16 15.93
CA THR A 35 -17.42 -34.01 16.26
C THR A 35 -16.63 -32.69 16.10
N ASN A 36 -17.32 -31.61 15.73
CA ASN A 36 -16.69 -30.27 15.67
C ASN A 36 -16.02 -29.90 17.00
N GLN A 37 -16.64 -30.29 18.12
CA GLN A 37 -16.10 -30.08 19.45
C GLN A 37 -14.80 -30.88 19.68
N GLY A 38 -14.73 -32.14 19.23
CA GLY A 38 -13.50 -32.94 19.27
C GLY A 38 -12.36 -32.34 18.44
N TYR A 39 -12.66 -31.82 17.25
CA TYR A 39 -11.68 -31.10 16.42
C TYR A 39 -11.20 -29.80 17.09
N GLU A 40 -12.10 -29.00 17.66
CA GLU A 40 -11.73 -27.78 18.39
C GLU A 40 -10.87 -28.09 19.62
N GLU A 41 -11.23 -29.12 20.39
CA GLU A 41 -10.48 -29.55 21.56
C GLU A 41 -9.08 -30.03 21.17
N SER A 42 -8.96 -30.88 20.13
CA SER A 42 -7.67 -31.31 19.59
C SER A 42 -6.80 -30.14 19.14
N ARG A 43 -7.37 -29.15 18.43
CA ARG A 43 -6.63 -27.94 18.03
C ARG A 43 -6.16 -27.13 19.23
N ARG A 44 -6.97 -26.98 20.27
CA ARG A 44 -6.59 -26.29 21.51
C ARG A 44 -5.46 -27.03 22.23
N LEU A 45 -5.55 -28.36 22.35
CA LEU A 45 -4.52 -29.19 22.97
C LEU A 45 -3.21 -29.14 22.17
N LEU A 46 -3.28 -29.24 20.85
CA LEU A 46 -2.12 -29.12 19.95
C LEU A 46 -1.44 -27.76 20.10
N SER A 47 -2.22 -26.67 20.06
CA SER A 47 -1.70 -25.32 20.21
C SER A 47 -1.01 -25.12 21.56
N ALA A 48 -1.63 -25.59 22.65
CA ALA A 48 -1.05 -25.52 23.99
C ALA A 48 0.24 -26.35 24.12
N CYS A 49 0.27 -27.53 23.51
CA CYS A 49 1.44 -28.40 23.53
C CYS A 49 2.62 -27.84 22.71
N GLN A 50 2.34 -27.23 21.54
CA GLN A 50 3.38 -26.63 20.68
C GLN A 50 3.85 -25.26 21.16
N GLN A 51 3.08 -24.58 22.01
CA GLN A 51 3.37 -23.21 22.45
C GLN A 51 4.81 -23.03 22.97
N PRO A 52 5.41 -23.89 23.81
CA PRO A 52 6.77 -23.69 24.31
C PRO A 52 7.83 -23.64 23.19
N ALA A 53 7.73 -24.52 22.20
CA ALA A 53 8.65 -24.56 21.06
C ALA A 53 8.57 -23.27 20.22
N PHE A 54 7.37 -22.77 20.00
CA PHE A 54 7.19 -21.49 19.32
C PHE A 54 7.68 -20.32 20.19
N VAL A 55 7.51 -20.33 21.53
CA VAL A 55 7.97 -19.23 22.42
C VAL A 55 9.47 -19.09 22.29
N ASP A 56 10.17 -20.22 22.36
CA ASP A 56 11.63 -20.28 22.24
C ASP A 56 12.10 -19.73 20.88
N GLN A 57 11.47 -20.16 19.78
CA GLN A 57 11.75 -19.64 18.44
C GLN A 57 11.48 -18.12 18.33
N ALA A 58 10.35 -17.64 18.87
CA ALA A 58 10.00 -16.23 18.84
C ALA A 58 10.94 -15.37 19.68
N GLN A 59 11.38 -15.87 20.84
CA GLN A 59 12.40 -15.23 21.67
C GLN A 59 13.72 -15.10 20.90
N TRP A 60 14.15 -16.17 20.20
CA TRP A 60 15.35 -16.14 19.36
C TRP A 60 15.28 -15.06 18.27
N VAL A 61 14.16 -15.00 17.53
CA VAL A 61 13.94 -13.96 16.51
C VAL A 61 13.89 -12.57 17.13
N GLY A 62 13.21 -12.41 18.27
CA GLY A 62 13.11 -11.15 19.01
C GLY A 62 14.48 -10.64 19.47
N ILE A 63 15.32 -11.50 20.04
CA ILE A 63 16.70 -11.18 20.43
C ILE A 63 17.52 -10.75 19.21
N GLY A 64 17.44 -11.49 18.10
CA GLY A 64 18.12 -11.14 16.85
C GLY A 64 17.71 -9.76 16.33
N PHE A 65 16.41 -9.43 16.37
CA PHE A 65 15.90 -8.12 15.96
C PHE A 65 16.34 -6.99 16.89
N LEU A 66 16.30 -7.20 18.21
CA LEU A 66 16.78 -6.23 19.20
C LEU A 66 18.28 -5.96 19.02
N LEU A 67 19.07 -7.01 18.79
CA LEU A 67 20.51 -6.89 18.52
C LEU A 67 20.77 -6.12 17.23
N LEU A 68 20.00 -6.38 16.15
CA LEU A 68 20.10 -5.64 14.90
C LEU A 68 19.79 -4.15 15.11
N CYS A 69 18.75 -3.82 15.88
CA CYS A 69 18.40 -2.43 16.21
C CYS A 69 19.49 -1.75 17.05
N ALA A 70 20.01 -2.44 18.07
CA ALA A 70 21.07 -1.93 18.94
C ALA A 70 22.37 -1.67 18.16
N VAL A 71 22.81 -2.61 17.32
CA VAL A 71 23.99 -2.43 16.47
C VAL A 71 23.77 -1.33 15.43
N SER A 72 22.59 -1.24 14.83
CA SER A 72 22.25 -0.16 13.89
C SER A 72 22.34 1.21 14.57
N LEU A 73 21.81 1.34 15.80
CA LEU A 73 21.88 2.57 16.59
C LEU A 73 23.33 2.88 16.99
N ALA A 74 24.12 1.89 17.40
CA ALA A 74 25.52 2.05 17.72
C ALA A 74 26.32 2.53 16.49
N CYS A 75 26.09 1.94 15.31
CA CYS A 75 26.67 2.40 14.05
C CYS A 75 26.24 3.82 13.70
N TYR A 76 24.96 4.17 13.88
CA TYR A 76 24.45 5.53 13.67
C TYR A 76 25.16 6.55 14.56
N LEU A 77 25.30 6.27 15.86
CA LEU A 77 25.90 7.17 16.84
C LEU A 77 27.43 7.28 16.70
N SER A 78 28.10 6.21 16.26
CA SER A 78 29.55 6.18 16.05
C SER A 78 29.99 6.74 14.69
N HIS A 79 29.08 6.88 13.72
CA HIS A 79 29.42 7.37 12.38
C HIS A 79 30.09 8.76 12.36
N PRO A 80 29.64 9.78 13.11
CA PRO A 80 30.33 11.07 13.18
C PRO A 80 31.78 10.96 13.69
N TRP A 81 31.99 10.10 14.69
CA TRP A 81 33.33 9.84 15.23
C TRP A 81 34.21 9.18 14.18
N TRP A 82 33.67 8.21 13.43
CA TRP A 82 34.40 7.55 12.35
C TRP A 82 34.74 8.49 11.18
N VAL A 83 33.85 9.42 10.81
CA VAL A 83 34.14 10.44 9.79
C VAL A 83 35.26 11.36 10.25
N THR A 84 35.19 11.84 11.49
CA THR A 84 36.23 12.71 12.08
C THR A 84 37.57 11.98 12.12
N ARG A 85 37.58 10.75 12.64
CA ARG A 85 38.77 9.92 12.76
C ARG A 85 39.36 9.55 11.40
N SER A 86 38.56 9.11 10.42
CA SER A 86 39.05 8.72 9.10
C SER A 86 39.63 9.88 8.29
N ARG A 87 39.16 11.11 8.51
CA ARG A 87 39.77 12.33 7.94
C ARG A 87 41.04 12.74 8.69
N CYS A 88 41.08 12.57 10.01
CA CYS A 88 42.25 12.87 10.84
C CYS A 88 43.38 11.82 10.77
N GLU A 89 43.08 10.53 10.55
CA GLU A 89 44.02 9.40 10.69
C GLU A 89 44.38 8.70 9.38
N ARG A 90 44.17 9.32 8.22
CA ARG A 90 44.60 8.73 6.94
C ARG A 90 46.13 8.82 6.77
N PHE A 91 46.89 8.16 7.66
CA PHE A 91 48.15 7.42 7.49
C PHE A 91 48.71 7.02 8.88
N PRO A 92 48.35 5.85 9.45
CA PRO A 92 49.04 5.31 10.61
C PRO A 92 50.20 4.42 10.13
N ALA A 93 51.36 5.02 9.91
CA ALA A 93 52.62 4.27 9.87
C ALA A 93 53.83 5.06 10.40
N LEU A 94 53.70 6.36 10.67
CA LEU A 94 54.81 7.17 11.21
C LEU A 94 54.35 7.97 12.44
N PRO A 95 54.89 7.70 13.64
CA PRO A 95 54.57 8.41 14.89
C PRO A 95 54.97 9.89 14.93
N SER A 96 55.60 10.44 13.88
CA SER A 96 56.15 11.80 13.86
C SER A 96 55.22 12.87 13.25
N LEU A 97 54.07 12.50 12.68
CA LEU A 97 53.12 13.45 12.10
C LEU A 97 52.00 13.78 13.10
N ARG A 98 52.17 14.93 13.78
CA ARG A 98 51.20 15.58 14.68
C ARG A 98 49.78 15.55 14.11
N SER A 99 48.82 15.33 15.02
CA SER A 99 47.37 15.31 14.81
C SER A 99 46.89 16.34 13.78
N ARG A 100 46.32 15.86 12.66
CA ARG A 100 45.57 16.64 11.67
C ARG A 100 44.39 17.31 12.38
N THR A 101 44.55 18.58 12.76
CA THR A 101 43.57 19.30 13.56
C THR A 101 42.60 20.01 12.62
N LEU A 102 41.37 19.53 12.54
CA LEU A 102 40.27 20.28 11.93
C LEU A 102 40.04 21.53 12.81
N SER A 103 40.38 22.70 12.29
CA SER A 103 40.20 23.97 13.00
C SER A 103 38.80 24.52 12.75
N ARG A 104 38.22 25.18 13.77
CA ARG A 104 37.00 25.96 13.56
C ARG A 104 37.33 27.13 12.64
N PHE A 105 36.53 27.28 11.59
CA PHE A 105 36.76 28.24 10.54
C PHE A 105 35.44 28.48 9.82
N PRO A 106 35.08 29.72 9.47
CA PRO A 106 35.83 30.96 9.67
C PRO A 106 35.67 31.56 11.08
N SER A 107 36.72 32.20 11.60
CA SER A 107 36.71 32.96 12.85
C SER A 107 36.27 34.41 12.61
N LYS A 108 35.28 34.89 13.37
CA LYS A 108 34.86 36.30 13.35
C LYS A 108 35.91 37.25 13.93
N ASP A 109 36.84 36.71 14.72
CA ASP A 109 37.89 37.49 15.39
C ASP A 109 39.04 37.82 14.44
N LYS A 110 39.16 37.08 13.32
CA LYS A 110 40.17 37.34 12.30
C LYS A 110 39.56 38.19 11.18
N PRO A 111 40.12 39.37 10.87
CA PRO A 111 39.54 40.27 9.88
C PRO A 111 39.48 39.65 8.48
N GLU A 112 40.45 38.81 8.12
CA GLU A 112 40.52 38.11 6.82
C GLU A 112 39.43 37.04 6.64
N GLU A 113 38.95 36.43 7.74
CA GLU A 113 37.95 35.35 7.71
C GLU A 113 36.53 35.87 7.96
N ARG A 114 36.40 37.09 8.48
CA ARG A 114 35.11 37.68 8.89
C ARG A 114 34.12 37.82 7.73
N GLU A 115 34.57 38.26 6.56
CA GLU A 115 33.71 38.41 5.38
C GLU A 115 33.06 37.07 5.00
N MET A 116 33.85 36.00 5.00
CA MET A 116 33.36 34.66 4.71
C MET A 116 32.44 34.14 5.81
N ALA A 117 32.71 34.44 7.08
CA ALA A 117 31.81 34.07 8.19
C ALA A 117 30.43 34.71 8.05
N GLU A 118 30.39 36.00 7.73
CA GLU A 118 29.14 36.74 7.49
C GLU A 118 28.42 36.17 6.26
N TYR A 119 29.16 35.89 5.18
CA TYR A 119 28.61 35.30 3.96
C TYR A 119 28.04 33.88 4.18
N LEU A 120 28.72 33.03 4.95
CA LEU A 120 28.22 31.68 5.28
C LEU A 120 26.95 31.76 6.15
N ALA A 121 26.89 32.67 7.11
CA ALA A 121 25.70 32.91 7.92
C ALA A 121 24.52 33.37 7.05
N ASP A 122 24.76 34.22 6.05
CA ASP A 122 23.76 34.63 5.07
C ASP A 122 23.25 33.46 4.23
N LEU A 123 24.14 32.58 3.77
CA LEU A 123 23.75 31.37 3.05
C LEU A 123 22.94 30.41 3.93
N CYS A 124 23.29 30.24 5.21
CA CYS A 124 22.48 29.45 6.15
C CYS A 124 21.08 30.01 6.31
N ARG A 125 20.93 31.33 6.44
CA ARG A 125 19.62 32.01 6.50
C ARG A 125 18.85 31.83 5.20
N ALA A 126 19.52 31.97 4.05
CA ALA A 126 18.90 31.83 2.74
C ALA A 126 18.37 30.42 2.48
N VAL A 127 19.11 29.37 2.90
CA VAL A 127 18.73 27.96 2.73
C VAL A 127 17.79 27.46 3.84
N ASP A 128 17.52 28.28 4.86
CA ASP A 128 16.71 27.94 6.03
C ASP A 128 17.31 26.78 6.86
N VAL A 129 18.61 26.90 7.17
CA VAL A 129 19.33 25.96 8.04
C VAL A 129 19.49 26.58 9.43
N GLN A 130 18.77 26.04 10.41
CA GLN A 130 18.84 26.44 11.82
C GLN A 130 18.90 25.21 12.74
N PRO A 131 19.77 25.20 13.78
CA PRO A 131 20.82 26.18 14.07
C PRO A 131 21.97 26.16 13.04
N GLU A 132 22.77 27.24 12.99
CA GLU A 132 23.96 27.32 12.13
C GLU A 132 24.94 26.15 12.43
N PRO A 133 25.48 25.48 11.40
CA PRO A 133 26.44 24.41 11.61
C PRO A 133 27.80 24.94 12.11
N VAL A 134 28.56 24.06 12.74
CA VAL A 134 29.96 24.31 13.05
C VAL A 134 30.78 24.14 11.78
N TRP A 135 31.35 25.23 11.30
CA TRP A 135 32.23 25.23 10.15
C TRP A 135 33.65 24.81 10.55
N LEU A 136 34.24 23.91 9.76
CA LEU A 136 35.57 23.33 9.96
C LEU A 136 36.39 23.44 8.68
N LEU A 137 37.69 23.69 8.78
CA LEU A 137 38.62 23.73 7.63
C LEU A 137 39.52 22.48 7.61
N ASP A 138 39.56 21.76 6.48
CA ASP A 138 40.59 20.76 6.19
C ASP A 138 41.71 21.42 5.38
N ALA A 139 42.67 22.01 6.10
CA ALA A 139 43.81 22.77 5.55
C ALA A 139 44.72 21.95 4.61
N TRP A 140 44.58 20.62 4.60
CA TRP A 140 45.43 19.71 3.84
C TRP A 140 44.73 19.10 2.62
N ALA A 141 43.45 19.41 2.43
CA ALA A 141 42.69 18.95 1.29
C ALA A 141 42.66 20.05 0.21
N ASP A 142 43.46 19.89 -0.84
CA ASP A 142 43.46 20.80 -2.00
C ASP A 142 42.25 20.59 -2.93
N SER A 143 41.31 19.74 -2.50
CA SER A 143 40.10 19.42 -3.27
C SER A 143 39.07 20.55 -3.12
N LYS A 144 38.25 20.78 -4.16
CA LYS A 144 37.22 21.83 -4.15
C LYS A 144 35.88 21.29 -3.61
N ASN A 145 35.92 20.53 -2.52
CA ASN A 145 34.76 19.83 -1.97
C ASN A 145 34.36 20.37 -0.59
N GLY A 146 33.11 20.10 -0.22
CA GLY A 146 32.63 20.22 1.15
C GLY A 146 32.16 18.87 1.68
N LEU A 147 31.98 18.77 3.00
CA LEU A 147 31.37 17.60 3.62
C LEU A 147 30.53 17.99 4.84
N THR A 148 29.25 17.66 4.77
CA THR A 148 28.31 17.82 5.88
C THR A 148 28.21 16.55 6.74
N PHE A 149 28.30 16.68 8.06
CA PHE A 149 28.20 15.57 9.01
C PHE A 149 27.74 16.01 10.41
N GLY A 150 27.63 15.08 11.36
CA GLY A 150 27.28 15.35 12.76
C GLY A 150 25.86 14.94 13.14
N LEU A 151 25.54 14.99 14.44
CA LEU A 151 24.24 14.55 14.99
C LEU A 151 23.19 15.66 15.00
N PRO A 152 21.89 15.33 15.14
CA PRO A 152 20.86 16.33 15.41
C PRO A 152 21.26 17.14 16.65
N ARG A 153 21.43 18.47 16.51
CA ARG A 153 21.96 19.48 17.48
C ARG A 153 23.42 19.90 17.33
N ARG A 154 24.29 19.10 16.72
CA ARG A 154 25.69 19.48 16.44
C ARG A 154 26.04 19.08 15.02
N ARG A 155 25.54 19.86 14.08
CA ARG A 155 25.86 19.73 12.65
C ARG A 155 27.18 20.43 12.38
N CYS A 156 28.00 19.81 11.56
CA CYS A 156 29.29 20.34 11.14
C CYS A 156 29.38 20.32 9.62
N VAL A 157 30.06 21.30 9.06
CA VAL A 157 30.41 21.32 7.64
C VAL A 157 31.92 21.51 7.53
N ILE A 158 32.60 20.55 6.90
CA ILE A 158 34.02 20.69 6.53
C ILE A 158 34.08 21.37 5.17
N ILE A 159 34.91 22.40 5.09
CA ILE A 159 35.34 23.06 3.86
C ILE A 159 36.78 22.62 3.62
N ASP A 160 37.06 22.03 2.46
CA ASP A 160 38.43 21.72 2.06
C ASP A 160 39.16 23.03 1.67
N ASP A 161 40.47 23.12 1.90
CA ASP A 161 41.28 24.32 1.61
C ASP A 161 41.16 24.77 0.13
N GLY A 162 41.12 23.82 -0.79
CA GLY A 162 40.91 24.10 -2.22
C GLY A 162 39.58 24.80 -2.49
N LEU A 163 38.53 24.49 -1.73
CA LEU A 163 37.24 25.18 -1.80
C LEU A 163 37.30 26.56 -1.13
N ALA A 164 37.94 26.69 0.03
CA ALA A 164 38.09 27.97 0.71
C ALA A 164 38.79 29.01 -0.17
N LYS A 165 39.85 28.62 -0.90
CA LYS A 165 40.53 29.48 -1.88
C LYS A 165 39.61 29.96 -3.02
N CYS A 166 38.58 29.18 -3.37
CA CYS A 166 37.59 29.60 -4.36
C CYS A 166 36.70 30.73 -3.86
N PHE A 167 36.63 31.05 -2.56
CA PHE A 167 35.81 32.16 -2.07
C PHE A 167 36.13 33.50 -2.77
N HIS A 168 37.42 33.77 -2.96
CA HIS A 168 37.87 34.96 -3.71
C HIS A 168 38.12 34.69 -5.19
N ALA A 169 38.55 33.47 -5.57
CA ALA A 169 38.93 33.17 -6.96
C ALA A 169 37.75 32.79 -7.87
N ASP A 170 36.73 32.09 -7.35
CA ASP A 170 35.53 31.67 -8.07
C ASP A 170 34.36 31.57 -7.06
N ARG A 171 33.81 32.75 -6.70
CA ARG A 171 32.79 32.86 -5.66
C ARG A 171 31.49 32.11 -6.01
N ASP A 172 31.22 31.93 -7.30
CA ASP A 172 30.07 31.16 -7.78
C ASP A 172 30.25 29.67 -7.50
N LEU A 173 31.43 29.11 -7.77
CA LEU A 173 31.75 27.73 -7.40
C LEU A 173 31.68 27.52 -5.89
N PHE A 174 32.27 28.43 -5.10
CA PHE A 174 32.20 28.39 -3.64
C PHE A 174 30.73 28.38 -3.18
N ARG A 175 29.94 29.35 -3.64
CA ARG A 175 28.52 29.46 -3.29
C ARG A 175 27.74 28.19 -3.65
N ALA A 176 27.95 27.65 -4.85
CA ALA A 176 27.21 26.50 -5.33
C ALA A 176 27.48 25.24 -4.49
N VAL A 177 28.75 24.98 -4.15
CA VAL A 177 29.12 23.83 -3.31
C VAL A 177 28.60 24.02 -1.89
N ILE A 178 28.73 25.20 -1.29
CA ILE A 178 28.23 25.45 0.06
C ILE A 178 26.70 25.31 0.14
N VAL A 179 25.96 25.83 -0.85
CA VAL A 179 24.51 25.68 -0.88
C VAL A 179 24.10 24.20 -1.05
N HIS A 180 24.84 23.40 -1.82
CA HIS A 180 24.64 21.95 -1.90
C HIS A 180 24.83 21.26 -0.55
N GLU A 181 25.91 21.58 0.17
CA GLU A 181 26.17 21.05 1.51
C GLU A 181 25.09 21.48 2.53
N LEU A 182 24.69 22.75 2.50
CA LEU A 182 23.58 23.24 3.33
C LEU A 182 22.24 22.59 2.98
N ALA A 183 22.02 22.23 1.71
CA ALA A 183 20.84 21.48 1.30
C ALA A 183 20.77 20.10 1.96
N HIS A 184 21.91 19.41 2.17
CA HIS A 184 21.93 18.17 2.94
C HIS A 184 21.48 18.37 4.40
N LEU A 185 21.83 19.49 5.03
CA LEU A 185 21.34 19.82 6.37
C LEU A 185 19.84 20.09 6.37
N ARG A 186 19.37 20.94 5.45
CA ARG A 186 17.95 21.26 5.30
C ARG A 186 17.10 20.02 5.07
N ASN A 187 17.55 19.12 4.21
CA ASN A 187 16.85 17.88 3.86
C ASN A 187 17.02 16.78 4.91
N ARG A 188 17.81 17.00 5.97
CA ARG A 188 18.17 16.00 7.01
C ARG A 188 18.81 14.75 6.46
N ASP A 189 19.61 14.94 5.43
CA ASP A 189 20.17 13.84 4.67
C ASP A 189 21.29 13.12 5.42
N VAL A 190 21.99 13.83 6.32
CA VAL A 190 23.00 13.25 7.22
C VAL A 190 22.41 12.11 8.05
N ASP A 191 21.23 12.31 8.65
CA ASP A 191 20.59 11.29 9.50
C ASP A 191 20.14 10.09 8.67
N LYS A 192 19.53 10.34 7.50
CA LYS A 192 19.10 9.27 6.58
C LYS A 192 20.28 8.42 6.15
N THR A 193 21.43 9.04 5.90
CA THR A 193 22.67 8.35 5.57
C THR A 193 23.15 7.50 6.72
N TYR A 194 23.28 8.06 7.92
CA TYR A 194 23.73 7.28 9.08
C TYR A 194 22.81 6.11 9.37
N LEU A 195 21.50 6.30 9.22
CA LEU A 195 20.52 5.24 9.37
C LEU A 195 20.69 4.15 8.30
N ALA A 196 20.82 4.52 7.04
CA ALA A 196 21.01 3.56 5.94
C ALA A 196 22.34 2.78 6.07
N PHE A 197 23.41 3.45 6.49
CA PHE A 197 24.69 2.80 6.79
C PHE A 197 24.60 1.89 8.02
N GLY A 198 23.98 2.37 9.11
CA GLY A 198 23.81 1.62 10.35
C GLY A 198 23.01 0.34 10.15
N ILE A 199 21.85 0.44 9.51
CA ILE A 199 21.01 -0.73 9.17
C ILE A 199 21.78 -1.69 8.26
N GLY A 200 22.50 -1.17 7.25
CA GLY A 200 23.26 -2.01 6.32
C GLY A 200 24.38 -2.80 7.00
N TRP A 201 25.14 -2.17 7.89
CA TRP A 201 26.20 -2.85 8.65
C TRP A 201 25.64 -3.80 9.70
N ALA A 202 24.59 -3.40 10.43
CA ALA A 202 23.93 -4.25 11.40
C ALA A 202 23.33 -5.50 10.75
N PHE A 203 22.69 -5.37 9.58
CA PHE A 203 22.20 -6.51 8.82
C PHE A 203 23.33 -7.48 8.44
N LEU A 204 24.47 -6.95 7.97
CA LEU A 204 25.62 -7.80 7.62
C LEU A 204 26.20 -8.52 8.85
N ILE A 205 26.43 -7.80 9.95
CA ILE A 205 27.10 -8.32 11.16
C ILE A 205 26.20 -9.26 11.96
N VAL A 206 24.92 -8.91 12.10
CA VAL A 206 23.99 -9.61 13.01
C VAL A 206 23.19 -10.69 12.29
N ALA A 207 22.84 -10.50 11.01
CA ALA A 207 22.03 -11.46 10.26
C ALA A 207 22.86 -12.29 9.28
N VAL A 208 23.58 -11.66 8.35
CA VAL A 208 24.26 -12.36 7.25
C VAL A 208 25.44 -13.19 7.73
N MET A 209 26.35 -12.62 8.53
CA MET A 209 27.55 -13.33 8.99
C MET A 209 27.22 -14.55 9.86
N PRO A 210 26.37 -14.45 10.91
CA PRO A 210 26.06 -15.61 11.75
C PRO A 210 25.29 -16.67 10.97
N PHE A 211 24.33 -16.27 10.14
CA PHE A 211 23.59 -17.20 9.28
C PHE A 211 24.53 -17.94 8.32
N GLY A 212 25.40 -17.21 7.61
CA GLY A 212 26.36 -17.80 6.67
C GLY A 212 27.36 -18.73 7.37
N ALA A 213 27.84 -18.37 8.56
CA ALA A 213 28.72 -19.21 9.36
C ALA A 213 28.04 -20.51 9.81
N LEU A 214 26.80 -20.43 10.30
CA LEU A 214 26.00 -21.59 10.70
C LEU A 214 25.67 -22.49 9.51
N ALA A 215 25.27 -21.90 8.37
CA ALA A 215 24.95 -22.64 7.16
C ALA A 215 26.18 -23.37 6.60
N LEU A 216 27.34 -22.70 6.56
CA LEU A 216 28.60 -23.31 6.11
C LEU A 216 29.09 -24.38 7.07
N HIS A 217 29.01 -24.15 8.38
CA HIS A 217 29.37 -25.13 9.39
C HIS A 217 28.50 -26.39 9.27
N SER A 218 27.19 -26.21 9.13
CA SER A 218 26.27 -27.33 8.97
C SER A 218 26.50 -28.11 7.67
N ALA A 219 26.78 -27.40 6.56
CA ALA A 219 27.16 -28.03 5.30
C ALA A 219 28.48 -28.82 5.39
N TRP A 220 29.47 -28.34 6.15
CA TRP A 220 30.74 -29.04 6.35
C TRP A 220 30.58 -30.27 7.26
N SER A 221 29.91 -30.10 8.40
CA SER A 221 29.76 -31.14 9.42
C SER A 221 28.89 -32.34 9.03
N GLY A 222 28.32 -32.34 7.82
CA GLY A 222 27.45 -33.42 7.33
C GLY A 222 26.00 -33.33 7.82
N GLY A 223 25.61 -32.19 8.40
CA GLY A 223 24.29 -31.98 8.99
C GLY A 223 24.11 -32.67 10.36
N PRO A 224 23.00 -32.39 11.07
CA PRO A 224 22.71 -33.05 12.34
C PRO A 224 22.59 -34.58 12.16
N PRO A 225 23.12 -35.39 13.11
CA PRO A 225 23.24 -36.85 12.98
C PRO A 225 21.92 -37.64 13.03
N VAL A 226 20.78 -36.96 13.16
CA VAL A 226 19.44 -37.57 13.15
C VAL A 226 18.62 -36.91 12.05
N LEU A 227 18.71 -37.41 10.83
CA LEU A 227 17.81 -37.00 9.74
C LEU A 227 17.15 -38.24 9.12
N PRO A 228 15.80 -38.28 9.06
CA PRO A 228 15.04 -39.23 8.25
C PRO A 228 15.42 -39.14 6.76
N SER A 229 14.81 -39.98 5.91
CA SER A 229 15.07 -40.19 4.48
C SER A 229 14.94 -38.98 3.51
N GLY A 230 15.21 -37.74 3.98
CA GLY A 230 15.24 -36.49 3.21
C GLY A 230 16.63 -35.85 3.03
N ALA A 231 17.73 -36.57 3.28
CA ALA A 231 19.10 -36.00 3.20
C ALA A 231 19.48 -35.39 1.82
N LEU A 232 18.82 -35.82 0.74
CA LEU A 232 18.95 -35.22 -0.60
C LEU A 232 18.36 -33.80 -0.67
N GLN A 233 17.33 -33.51 0.12
CA GLN A 233 16.69 -32.20 0.21
C GLN A 233 17.65 -31.16 0.80
N TYR A 234 18.41 -31.55 1.84
CA TYR A 234 19.36 -30.68 2.51
C TYR A 234 20.50 -30.17 1.61
N LEU A 235 20.99 -31.00 0.69
CA LEU A 235 22.01 -30.62 -0.29
C LEU A 235 21.49 -29.60 -1.33
N VAL A 236 20.18 -29.55 -1.56
CA VAL A 236 19.51 -28.55 -2.41
C VAL A 236 19.20 -27.27 -1.62
N ASP A 237 18.87 -27.41 -0.34
CA ASP A 237 18.43 -26.29 0.52
C ASP A 237 19.59 -25.35 0.92
N ALA A 238 20.79 -25.87 1.20
CA ALA A 238 21.93 -25.02 1.57
C ALA A 238 22.36 -24.01 0.48
N PRO A 239 22.60 -24.41 -0.79
CA PRO A 239 22.92 -23.47 -1.86
C PRO A 239 21.77 -22.52 -2.17
N HIS A 240 20.52 -22.98 -2.05
CA HIS A 240 19.33 -22.12 -2.20
C HIS A 240 19.29 -21.04 -1.11
N ALA A 241 19.45 -21.41 0.16
CA ALA A 241 19.42 -20.50 1.30
C ALA A 241 20.58 -19.49 1.26
N LEU A 242 21.78 -19.92 0.85
CA LEU A 242 22.93 -19.03 0.60
C LEU A 242 22.69 -18.10 -0.58
N GLY A 243 22.17 -18.62 -1.70
CA GLY A 243 21.84 -17.83 -2.89
C GLY A 243 20.82 -16.73 -2.58
N LEU A 244 19.82 -17.05 -1.77
CA LEU A 244 18.84 -16.07 -1.34
C LEU A 244 19.36 -15.10 -0.28
N ALA A 245 20.20 -15.54 0.65
CA ALA A 245 20.91 -14.63 1.56
C ALA A 245 21.77 -13.63 0.78
N ALA A 246 22.41 -14.08 -0.30
CA ALA A 246 23.14 -13.21 -1.22
C ALA A 246 22.20 -12.25 -1.97
N ALA A 247 21.05 -12.72 -2.46
CA ALA A 247 20.04 -11.90 -3.12
C ALA A 247 19.47 -10.81 -2.18
N LEU A 248 19.16 -11.15 -0.93
CA LEU A 248 18.74 -10.19 0.10
C LEU A 248 19.83 -9.18 0.42
N THR A 249 21.07 -9.64 0.55
CA THR A 249 22.22 -8.76 0.78
C THR A 249 22.43 -7.78 -0.38
N LEU A 250 22.28 -8.27 -1.61
CA LEU A 250 22.32 -7.45 -2.81
C LEU A 250 21.17 -6.43 -2.80
N LEU A 251 19.94 -6.85 -2.49
CA LEU A 251 18.78 -5.96 -2.38
C LEU A 251 19.01 -4.85 -1.35
N VAL A 252 19.45 -5.19 -0.14
CA VAL A 252 19.77 -4.21 0.92
C VAL A 252 20.84 -3.22 0.45
N ARG A 253 21.89 -3.70 -0.23
CA ARG A 253 22.93 -2.83 -0.81
C ARG A 253 22.40 -1.91 -1.91
N LEU A 254 21.55 -2.42 -2.79
CA LEU A 254 20.94 -1.62 -3.86
C LEU A 254 20.00 -0.57 -3.31
N VAL A 255 19.16 -0.91 -2.32
CA VAL A 255 18.29 0.04 -1.62
C VAL A 255 19.12 1.12 -0.95
N ARG A 256 20.17 0.74 -0.19
CA ARG A 256 21.09 1.71 0.42
C ARG A 256 21.71 2.65 -0.62
N ASN A 257 22.25 2.11 -1.71
CA ASN A 257 22.86 2.91 -2.77
C ASN A 257 21.82 3.85 -3.44
N SER A 258 20.57 3.39 -3.60
CA SER A 258 19.49 4.21 -4.16
C SER A 258 19.15 5.39 -3.25
N VAL A 259 19.12 5.20 -1.93
CA VAL A 259 18.87 6.26 -0.93
C VAL A 259 20.00 7.29 -0.96
N LEU A 260 21.26 6.82 -0.99
CA LEU A 260 22.43 7.70 -1.07
C LEU A 260 22.45 8.51 -2.36
N ARG A 261 22.10 7.89 -3.49
CA ARG A 261 22.00 8.58 -4.78
C ARG A 261 20.86 9.59 -4.82
N ALA A 262 19.69 9.22 -4.31
CA ALA A 262 18.52 10.10 -4.28
C ALA A 262 18.77 11.34 -3.42
N ARG A 263 19.51 11.20 -2.32
CA ARG A 263 19.97 12.30 -1.47
C ARG A 263 20.78 13.34 -2.26
N GLU A 264 21.80 12.91 -2.99
CA GLU A 264 22.65 13.83 -3.77
C GLU A 264 21.81 14.62 -4.78
N LEU A 265 20.88 13.95 -5.46
CA LEU A 265 20.00 14.62 -6.41
C LEU A 265 19.04 15.60 -5.72
N HIS A 266 18.52 15.28 -4.54
CA HIS A 266 17.67 16.22 -3.79
C HIS A 266 18.45 17.45 -3.31
N ALA A 267 19.72 17.28 -2.92
CA ALA A 267 20.59 18.39 -2.62
C ALA A 267 20.85 19.26 -3.85
N ASP A 268 21.13 18.66 -5.01
CA ASP A 268 21.26 19.37 -6.30
C ASP A 268 19.99 20.18 -6.62
N ALA A 269 18.81 19.57 -6.51
CA ALA A 269 17.54 20.22 -6.78
C ALA A 269 17.24 21.37 -5.81
N THR A 270 17.59 21.20 -4.53
CA THR A 270 17.43 22.24 -3.50
C THR A 270 18.39 23.40 -3.77
N ALA A 271 19.63 23.10 -4.18
CA ALA A 271 20.61 24.11 -4.55
C ALA A 271 20.15 24.89 -5.79
N ALA A 272 19.70 24.21 -6.84
CA ALA A 272 19.16 24.83 -8.05
C ALA A 272 17.94 25.72 -7.75
N ALA A 273 17.07 25.31 -6.83
CA ALA A 273 15.92 26.12 -6.40
C ALA A 273 16.35 27.40 -5.65
N GLN A 274 17.52 27.40 -5.00
CA GLN A 274 18.00 28.52 -4.20
C GLN A 274 18.87 29.51 -4.99
N VAL A 275 19.79 29.02 -5.83
CA VAL A 275 20.76 29.86 -6.55
C VAL A 275 20.50 29.94 -8.06
N GLY A 276 19.44 29.29 -8.55
CA GLY A 276 19.16 29.17 -9.98
C GLY A 276 20.05 28.16 -10.68
N TYR A 277 19.70 27.84 -11.94
CA TYR A 277 20.45 26.87 -12.75
C TYR A 277 21.90 27.28 -12.97
N GLU A 278 22.14 28.53 -13.37
CA GLU A 278 23.48 29.02 -13.71
C GLU A 278 24.44 28.96 -12.51
N GLY A 279 23.96 29.35 -11.32
CA GLY A 279 24.71 29.21 -10.07
C GLY A 279 24.99 27.75 -9.72
N ALA A 280 23.98 26.89 -9.79
CA ALA A 280 24.14 25.47 -9.43
C ALA A 280 24.92 24.66 -10.48
N ALA A 281 25.01 25.12 -11.73
CA ALA A 281 25.80 24.52 -12.80
C ALA A 281 27.32 24.57 -12.53
N ALA A 282 27.77 25.30 -11.50
CA ALA A 282 29.14 25.23 -11.02
C ALA A 282 29.45 23.91 -10.28
N ILE A 283 28.45 23.23 -9.71
CA ILE A 283 28.66 22.00 -8.91
C ILE A 283 29.35 20.89 -9.73
N PRO A 284 28.94 20.58 -10.98
CA PRO A 284 29.62 19.59 -11.78
C PRO A 284 31.07 19.96 -12.16
N ARG A 285 31.43 21.26 -12.20
CA ARG A 285 32.80 21.72 -12.52
C ARG A 285 33.82 21.35 -11.43
N GLY A 286 33.36 21.18 -10.19
CA GLY A 286 34.19 20.78 -9.05
C GLY A 286 34.40 19.26 -8.92
N LEU A 287 33.65 18.44 -9.67
CA LEU A 287 33.76 16.99 -9.60
C LEU A 287 34.92 16.51 -10.50
N PRO A 288 35.84 15.68 -9.99
CA PRO A 288 36.89 15.13 -10.81
C PRO A 288 36.30 14.20 -11.89
N ASP A 289 36.49 14.56 -13.16
CA ASP A 289 36.22 13.66 -14.27
C ASP A 289 37.13 12.44 -14.15
N ARG A 290 36.54 11.26 -13.90
CA ARG A 290 37.31 10.01 -13.96
C ARG A 290 37.52 9.65 -15.43
N PRO A 291 38.76 9.65 -15.95
CA PRO A 291 39.00 9.29 -17.34
C PRO A 291 38.58 7.84 -17.60
N THR A 292 37.68 7.64 -18.55
CA THR A 292 37.29 6.31 -19.07
C THR A 292 38.00 5.93 -20.37
N SER A 293 38.88 6.79 -20.86
CA SER A 293 39.65 6.57 -22.09
C SER A 293 40.67 5.43 -21.86
N GLY A 294 40.44 4.28 -22.49
CA GLY A 294 41.43 3.18 -22.58
C GLY A 294 40.97 1.79 -22.13
N GLN A 295 39.72 1.60 -21.67
CA GLN A 295 39.24 0.28 -21.24
C GLN A 295 38.43 -0.44 -22.34
N GLY A 296 38.70 -1.73 -22.56
CA GLY A 296 37.99 -2.58 -23.54
C GLY A 296 36.47 -2.62 -23.31
N SER A 297 35.71 -2.95 -24.37
CA SER A 297 34.24 -2.83 -24.44
C SER A 297 33.48 -3.50 -23.29
N ALA A 298 33.92 -4.69 -22.86
CA ALA A 298 33.31 -5.43 -21.74
C ALA A 298 33.56 -4.78 -20.38
N ARG A 299 34.80 -4.34 -20.11
CA ARG A 299 35.14 -3.58 -18.89
C ARG A 299 34.44 -2.23 -18.86
N ALA A 300 34.32 -1.55 -19.99
CA ALA A 300 33.56 -0.32 -20.10
C ALA A 300 32.06 -0.54 -19.83
N ALA A 301 31.47 -1.64 -20.33
CA ALA A 301 30.09 -2.01 -20.03
C ALA A 301 29.88 -2.31 -18.55
N PHE A 302 30.77 -3.10 -17.93
CA PHE A 302 30.75 -3.37 -16.50
C PHE A 302 30.95 -2.10 -15.66
N ALA A 303 31.90 -1.23 -16.03
CA ALA A 303 32.13 0.07 -15.38
C ALA A 303 30.92 1.03 -15.54
N ARG A 304 30.18 0.94 -16.64
CA ARG A 304 28.90 1.65 -16.79
C ARG A 304 27.82 1.09 -15.86
N LEU A 305 27.71 -0.24 -15.76
CA LEU A 305 26.76 -0.90 -14.85
C LEU A 305 27.08 -0.59 -13.38
N THR A 306 28.33 -0.73 -12.95
CA THR A 306 28.75 -0.43 -11.57
C THR A 306 28.59 1.04 -11.22
N ARG A 307 28.78 1.96 -12.17
CA ARG A 307 28.44 3.37 -11.97
C ARG A 307 26.93 3.57 -11.80
N ARG A 308 26.10 2.89 -12.61
CA ARG A 308 24.63 2.96 -12.50
C ARG A 308 24.09 2.35 -11.20
N LEU A 309 24.73 1.29 -10.70
CA LEU A 309 24.38 0.64 -9.43
C LEU A 309 25.10 1.25 -8.22
N GLY A 310 26.03 2.17 -8.47
CA GLY A 310 26.79 2.88 -7.46
C GLY A 310 25.94 3.87 -6.68
N TYR A 311 26.50 4.35 -5.57
CA TYR A 311 25.85 5.32 -4.69
C TYR A 311 25.97 6.77 -5.20
N TRP A 312 26.87 7.04 -6.15
CA TRP A 312 27.01 8.36 -6.78
C TRP A 312 26.14 8.48 -8.04
N PRO A 313 25.36 9.57 -8.21
CA PRO A 313 24.68 9.84 -9.46
C PRO A 313 25.69 10.13 -10.59
N THR A 314 25.30 9.84 -11.84
CA THR A 314 26.14 10.21 -12.99
C THR A 314 26.09 11.72 -13.25
N PRO A 315 27.15 12.33 -13.82
CA PRO A 315 27.17 13.77 -14.11
C PRO A 315 25.99 14.23 -14.97
N GLU A 316 25.56 13.41 -15.94
CA GLU A 316 24.42 13.72 -16.81
C GLU A 316 23.10 13.74 -16.03
N THR A 317 22.97 12.84 -15.05
CA THR A 317 21.78 12.80 -14.18
C THR A 317 21.72 14.04 -13.29
N ARG A 318 22.86 14.47 -12.72
CA ARG A 318 22.95 15.70 -11.91
C ARG A 318 22.62 16.92 -12.77
N GLN A 319 23.24 17.07 -13.93
CA GLN A 319 22.95 18.17 -14.86
C GLN A 319 21.48 18.23 -15.26
N ARG A 320 20.85 17.09 -15.50
CA ARG A 320 19.42 17.02 -15.81
C ARG A 320 18.55 17.49 -14.65
N VAL A 321 18.85 17.05 -13.43
CA VAL A 321 18.12 17.47 -12.22
C VAL A 321 18.32 18.95 -11.92
N LEU A 322 19.51 19.49 -12.18
CA LEU A 322 19.78 20.93 -12.03
C LEU A 322 18.95 21.77 -13.01
N ARG A 323 18.75 21.30 -14.25
CA ARG A 323 17.89 21.96 -15.24
C ARG A 323 16.41 21.80 -14.91
N GLU A 324 16.02 20.60 -14.48
CA GLU A 324 14.63 20.21 -14.24
C GLU A 324 14.47 19.55 -12.86
N PRO A 325 14.46 20.33 -11.76
CA PRO A 325 14.31 19.81 -10.39
C PRO A 325 13.02 19.00 -10.20
N ALA A 326 11.99 19.31 -10.99
CA ALA A 326 10.71 18.61 -10.98
C ALA A 326 10.83 17.11 -11.31
N LEU A 327 11.90 16.67 -11.97
CA LEU A 327 12.12 15.25 -12.29
C LEU A 327 12.19 14.37 -11.03
N LEU A 328 12.67 14.87 -9.90
CA LEU A 328 12.74 14.11 -8.64
C LEU A 328 11.38 13.89 -7.99
N THR A 329 10.39 14.68 -8.39
CA THR A 329 9.02 14.50 -7.91
C THR A 329 8.28 13.43 -8.70
N ARG A 330 8.83 12.98 -9.85
CA ARG A 330 8.22 11.96 -10.70
C ARG A 330 8.63 10.57 -10.21
N PRO A 331 7.71 9.78 -9.63
CA PRO A 331 8.01 8.41 -9.28
C PRO A 331 8.34 7.62 -10.55
N THR A 332 9.33 6.73 -10.46
CA THR A 332 9.65 5.82 -11.55
C THR A 332 9.00 4.46 -11.34
N VAL A 333 8.76 3.74 -12.44
CA VAL A 333 8.26 2.34 -12.38
C VAL A 333 9.22 1.46 -11.59
N TRP A 334 10.53 1.72 -11.69
CA TRP A 334 11.57 0.97 -10.98
C TRP A 334 11.55 1.22 -9.48
N GLU A 335 11.22 2.43 -9.02
CA GLU A 335 11.02 2.71 -7.60
C GLU A 335 9.82 1.94 -7.06
N MET A 336 8.73 1.87 -7.83
CA MET A 336 7.56 1.08 -7.45
C MET A 336 7.87 -0.42 -7.46
N LEU A 337 8.60 -0.91 -8.47
CA LEU A 337 9.09 -2.29 -8.51
C LEU A 337 9.94 -2.63 -7.28
N ALA A 338 10.89 -1.77 -6.93
CA ALA A 338 11.73 -1.98 -5.75
C ALA A 338 10.92 -1.99 -4.44
N ALA A 339 9.97 -1.06 -4.29
CA ALA A 339 9.06 -1.03 -3.14
C ALA A 339 8.22 -2.32 -3.06
N GLY A 340 7.75 -2.80 -4.21
CA GLY A 340 7.08 -4.09 -4.35
C GLY A 340 7.96 -5.24 -3.90
N VAL A 341 9.18 -5.37 -4.44
CA VAL A 341 10.12 -6.46 -4.10
C VAL A 341 10.39 -6.52 -2.60
N VAL A 342 10.67 -5.36 -1.98
CA VAL A 342 10.90 -5.28 -0.53
C VAL A 342 9.67 -5.75 0.25
N ALA A 343 8.47 -5.31 -0.14
CA ALA A 343 7.24 -5.75 0.50
C ALA A 343 6.95 -7.24 0.29
N GLY A 344 7.19 -7.77 -0.91
CA GLY A 344 7.01 -9.19 -1.23
C GLY A 344 7.94 -10.08 -0.40
N VAL A 345 9.22 -9.72 -0.32
CA VAL A 345 10.21 -10.41 0.53
C VAL A 345 9.81 -10.36 2.00
N PHE A 346 9.40 -9.19 2.48
CA PHE A 346 8.94 -9.04 3.86
C PHE A 346 7.70 -9.90 4.11
N THR A 347 6.76 -9.93 3.17
CA THR A 347 5.53 -10.72 3.25
C THR A 347 5.82 -12.21 3.36
N ALA A 348 6.69 -12.72 2.48
CA ALA A 348 7.11 -14.11 2.50
C ALA A 348 7.74 -14.51 3.84
N SER A 349 8.48 -13.59 4.48
CA SER A 349 9.08 -13.83 5.80
C SER A 349 8.10 -13.62 6.97
N ALA A 350 7.13 -12.71 6.81
CA ALA A 350 6.13 -12.41 7.82
C ALA A 350 5.12 -13.56 7.94
N ASP A 351 4.89 -14.31 6.87
CA ASP A 351 3.97 -15.43 6.81
C ASP A 351 4.24 -16.50 7.87
N ASP A 352 5.51 -16.83 8.11
CA ASP A 352 5.91 -17.79 9.14
C ASP A 352 5.87 -17.15 10.52
N LEU A 353 6.34 -15.90 10.62
CA LEU A 353 6.35 -15.15 11.88
C LEU A 353 4.92 -14.94 12.41
N VAL A 354 3.95 -14.69 11.53
CA VAL A 354 2.54 -14.53 11.88
C VAL A 354 1.97 -15.84 12.38
N ASP A 355 2.24 -16.95 11.70
CA ASP A 355 1.76 -18.26 12.15
C ASP A 355 2.34 -18.58 13.54
N THR A 356 3.65 -18.40 13.73
CA THR A 356 4.34 -18.56 15.01
C THR A 356 3.76 -17.63 16.09
N LEU A 357 3.73 -16.31 15.87
CA LEU A 357 3.29 -15.32 16.86
C LEU A 357 1.81 -15.43 17.21
N PHE A 358 0.92 -15.73 16.25
CA PHE A 358 -0.51 -15.85 16.54
C PHE A 358 -0.84 -17.15 17.27
N ARG A 359 -0.18 -18.27 16.91
CA ARG A 359 -0.27 -19.52 17.69
C ARG A 359 0.22 -19.30 19.13
N LEU A 360 1.27 -18.50 19.30
CA LEU A 360 1.90 -18.20 20.59
C LEU A 360 1.11 -17.29 21.52
N LEU A 361 0.77 -16.11 21.01
CA LEU A 361 0.32 -15.01 21.83
C LEU A 361 -1.16 -15.13 22.14
N LEU A 362 -1.93 -15.76 21.24
CA LEU A 362 -3.38 -15.70 21.36
C LEU A 362 -4.13 -17.03 21.36
N GLY A 363 -3.54 -18.18 20.96
CA GLY A 363 -4.02 -19.57 21.19
C GLY A 363 -5.49 -19.94 20.85
N LYS A 364 -6.29 -18.93 20.50
CA LYS A 364 -7.74 -18.85 20.33
C LYS A 364 -8.07 -18.02 19.09
N LEU A 365 -7.12 -17.24 18.56
CA LEU A 365 -7.36 -16.44 17.37
C LEU A 365 -7.31 -17.29 16.11
N ASN A 366 -8.27 -17.04 15.22
CA ASN A 366 -8.28 -17.59 13.88
C ASN A 366 -7.01 -17.12 13.11
N THR A 367 -6.33 -18.03 12.41
CA THR A 367 -5.16 -17.71 11.56
C THR A 367 -5.49 -16.68 10.50
N LEU A 368 -6.75 -16.61 10.07
CA LEU A 368 -7.29 -15.58 9.18
C LEU A 368 -7.13 -14.17 9.78
N ALA A 369 -7.25 -14.02 11.11
CA ALA A 369 -7.06 -12.75 11.81
C ALA A 369 -5.64 -12.23 11.77
N GLY A 370 -4.67 -13.09 12.02
CA GLY A 370 -3.26 -12.73 11.86
C GLY A 370 -2.92 -12.35 10.43
N ASN A 371 -3.41 -13.12 9.47
CA ASN A 371 -3.19 -12.84 8.05
C ASN A 371 -3.81 -11.51 7.61
N LEU A 372 -5.03 -11.17 8.06
CA LEU A 372 -5.62 -9.87 7.74
C LEU A 372 -4.89 -8.71 8.44
N ALA A 373 -4.43 -8.88 9.68
CA ALA A 373 -3.70 -7.83 10.37
C ALA A 373 -2.38 -7.49 9.66
N VAL A 374 -1.60 -8.51 9.31
CA VAL A 374 -0.32 -8.33 8.60
C VAL A 374 -0.53 -7.89 7.16
N GLY A 375 -1.52 -8.49 6.48
CA GLY A 375 -1.96 -8.02 5.18
C GLY A 375 -2.35 -6.54 5.21
N CYS A 376 -3.11 -6.08 6.21
CA CYS A 376 -3.48 -4.68 6.37
C CYS A 376 -2.25 -3.78 6.59
N ALA A 377 -1.29 -4.19 7.42
CA ALA A 377 -0.08 -3.40 7.66
C ALA A 377 0.77 -3.23 6.39
N ILE A 378 0.98 -4.32 5.65
CA ILE A 378 1.74 -4.32 4.38
C ILE A 378 0.98 -3.56 3.30
N GLY A 379 -0.33 -3.82 3.18
CA GLY A 379 -1.24 -3.14 2.27
C GLY A 379 -1.30 -1.64 2.53
N ALA A 380 -1.26 -1.20 3.79
CA ALA A 380 -1.19 0.20 4.17
C ALA A 380 0.12 0.86 3.70
N ALA A 381 1.26 0.19 3.91
CA ALA A 381 2.54 0.70 3.44
C ALA A 381 2.59 0.81 1.91
N LEU A 382 2.20 -0.24 1.18
CA LEU A 382 2.17 -0.28 -0.28
C LEU A 382 1.22 0.77 -0.86
N THR A 383 0.01 0.85 -0.33
CA THR A 383 -0.99 1.82 -0.77
C THR A 383 -0.54 3.26 -0.46
N GLY A 384 0.09 3.49 0.70
CA GLY A 384 0.62 4.79 1.07
C GLY A 384 1.75 5.25 0.13
N VAL A 385 2.67 4.35 -0.23
CA VAL A 385 3.74 4.61 -1.21
C VAL A 385 3.15 4.93 -2.57
N LEU A 386 2.19 4.14 -3.05
CA LEU A 386 1.51 4.37 -4.33
C LEU A 386 0.76 5.71 -4.33
N ALA A 387 0.03 6.02 -3.26
CA ALA A 387 -0.70 7.27 -3.11
C ALA A 387 0.22 8.49 -3.14
N ALA A 388 1.33 8.46 -2.39
CA ALA A 388 2.31 9.53 -2.38
C ALA A 388 3.03 9.67 -3.74
N ALA A 389 3.31 8.55 -4.43
CA ALA A 389 3.89 8.55 -5.77
C ALA A 389 2.94 9.20 -6.78
N VAL A 390 1.70 8.72 -6.87
CA VAL A 390 0.70 9.23 -7.80
C VAL A 390 0.39 10.71 -7.53
N TRP A 391 0.24 11.11 -6.26
CA TRP A 391 0.02 12.51 -5.92
C TRP A 391 1.13 13.43 -6.43
N ARG A 392 2.40 13.06 -6.20
CA ARG A 392 3.55 13.82 -6.69
C ARG A 392 3.62 13.83 -8.22
N ALA A 393 3.33 12.70 -8.87
CA ALA A 393 3.28 12.61 -10.33
C ALA A 393 2.24 13.56 -10.93
N VAL A 394 1.04 13.63 -10.34
CA VAL A 394 -0.02 14.54 -10.79
C VAL A 394 0.38 15.99 -10.54
N ALA A 395 0.90 16.31 -9.35
CA ALA A 395 1.35 17.65 -9.00
C ALA A 395 2.45 18.17 -9.95
N ALA A 396 3.36 17.29 -10.39
CA ALA A 396 4.38 17.61 -11.38
C ALA A 396 3.81 17.78 -12.79
N SER A 397 2.79 17.00 -13.16
CA SER A 397 2.21 17.02 -14.51
C SER A 397 1.38 18.26 -14.82
N ASP A 398 0.82 18.94 -13.81
CA ASP A 398 0.06 20.18 -14.01
C ASP A 398 0.97 21.36 -14.43
N LEU A 399 2.30 21.20 -14.31
CA LEU A 399 3.29 22.21 -14.73
C LEU A 399 3.78 22.02 -16.17
N GLU A 400 3.48 20.88 -16.82
CA GLU A 400 4.03 20.54 -18.14
C GLU A 400 2.97 20.06 -19.16
N PRO A 401 3.26 20.14 -20.48
CA PRO A 401 2.37 19.62 -21.52
C PRO A 401 2.11 18.12 -21.35
N ARG A 402 0.81 17.77 -21.26
CA ARG A 402 0.20 16.43 -21.17
C ARG A 402 1.17 15.24 -21.28
N SER A 403 1.47 14.62 -20.14
CA SER A 403 2.07 13.29 -20.14
C SER A 403 1.15 12.27 -20.84
N PRO A 404 1.70 11.29 -21.57
CA PRO A 404 0.91 10.28 -22.24
C PRO A 404 0.11 9.49 -21.21
N ARG A 405 -1.22 9.41 -21.39
CA ARG A 405 -2.15 8.71 -20.49
C ARG A 405 -1.79 7.22 -20.29
N ALA A 406 -1.01 6.65 -21.20
CA ALA A 406 -0.50 5.28 -21.11
C ALA A 406 0.52 5.04 -19.97
N ALA A 407 1.09 6.09 -19.38
CA ALA A 407 2.10 5.94 -18.32
C ALA A 407 1.49 5.66 -16.92
N TRP A 408 0.21 5.97 -16.69
CA TRP A 408 -0.43 5.82 -15.38
C TRP A 408 -0.53 4.38 -14.85
N PRO A 409 -0.86 3.34 -15.65
CA PRO A 409 -0.84 1.97 -15.16
C PRO A 409 0.57 1.45 -14.85
N ALA A 410 1.63 2.09 -15.34
CA ALA A 410 2.99 1.59 -15.14
C ALA A 410 3.43 1.59 -13.67
N LEU A 411 2.96 2.56 -12.86
CA LEU A 411 3.27 2.60 -11.42
C LEU A 411 2.66 1.41 -10.64
N PRO A 412 1.34 1.14 -10.70
CA PRO A 412 0.78 -0.04 -10.04
C PRO A 412 1.29 -1.35 -10.64
N THR A 413 1.56 -1.42 -11.95
CA THR A 413 2.20 -2.61 -12.57
C THR A 413 3.59 -2.86 -12.01
N GLY A 414 4.42 -1.82 -11.87
CA GLY A 414 5.72 -1.92 -11.22
C GLY A 414 5.58 -2.40 -9.78
N LEU A 415 4.70 -1.79 -8.99
CA LEU A 415 4.48 -2.17 -7.59
C LEU A 415 4.06 -3.63 -7.42
N VAL A 416 3.05 -4.06 -8.17
CA VAL A 416 2.52 -5.43 -8.10
C VAL A 416 3.51 -6.44 -8.69
N GLY A 417 4.13 -6.14 -9.83
CA GLY A 417 5.15 -7.02 -10.42
C GLY A 417 6.35 -7.20 -9.49
N GLY A 418 6.75 -6.13 -8.80
CA GLY A 418 7.81 -6.18 -7.79
C GLY A 418 7.38 -7.02 -6.59
N TYR A 419 6.16 -6.82 -6.10
CA TYR A 419 5.61 -7.61 -5.00
C TYR A 419 5.60 -9.10 -5.32
N LEU A 420 5.09 -9.49 -6.49
CA LEU A 420 5.06 -10.88 -6.91
C LEU A 420 6.48 -11.45 -7.05
N ALA A 421 7.41 -10.69 -7.64
CA ALA A 421 8.80 -11.09 -7.76
C ALA A 421 9.49 -11.28 -6.39
N GLY A 422 9.21 -10.39 -5.43
CA GLY A 422 9.74 -10.49 -4.07
C GLY A 422 9.11 -11.61 -3.24
N ALA A 423 7.81 -11.87 -3.43
CA ALA A 423 7.10 -12.95 -2.75
C ALA A 423 7.57 -14.33 -3.21
N SER A 424 8.12 -14.44 -4.42
CA SER A 424 8.77 -15.65 -4.94
C SER A 424 10.18 -15.90 -4.40
N LEU A 425 10.66 -15.08 -3.46
CA LEU A 425 11.99 -15.20 -2.85
C LEU A 425 11.93 -15.63 -1.35
N PRO A 426 11.13 -16.62 -0.93
CA PRO A 426 11.13 -17.07 0.47
C PRO A 426 12.43 -17.82 0.83
N LEU A 427 12.93 -17.58 2.04
CA LEU A 427 14.13 -18.26 2.60
C LEU A 427 13.84 -19.64 3.14
N ILE A 428 12.58 -20.03 3.15
CA ILE A 428 12.09 -21.30 3.68
C ILE A 428 11.47 -22.04 2.49
N THR A 429 12.19 -23.02 1.98
CA THR A 429 11.64 -24.09 1.17
C THR A 429 11.37 -25.23 2.16
N ASP A 430 10.16 -25.30 2.71
CA ASP A 430 9.80 -26.36 3.65
C ASP A 430 9.71 -27.70 2.89
N GLY A 431 10.84 -28.40 2.84
CA GLY A 431 10.95 -29.76 2.32
C GLY A 431 10.52 -30.86 3.30
N THR A 432 9.92 -30.52 4.43
CA THR A 432 9.49 -31.48 5.45
C THR A 432 7.99 -31.71 5.37
N GLU A 433 7.58 -32.98 5.33
CA GLU A 433 6.23 -33.54 5.14
C GLU A 433 5.12 -33.12 6.15
N LEU A 434 5.03 -31.86 6.55
CA LEU A 434 3.76 -31.23 6.94
C LEU A 434 3.14 -30.72 5.63
N PRO A 435 1.83 -30.96 5.36
CA PRO A 435 1.27 -30.96 4.02
C PRO A 435 1.76 -29.73 3.27
N ALA A 436 2.64 -29.96 2.29
CA ALA A 436 3.22 -28.95 1.42
C ALA A 436 2.06 -28.08 0.92
N THR A 437 1.84 -26.95 1.59
CA THR A 437 0.62 -26.17 1.45
C THR A 437 0.73 -25.39 0.15
N THR A 438 0.44 -26.06 -0.96
CA THR A 438 -0.03 -25.50 -2.24
C THR A 438 0.89 -24.53 -3.01
N ILE A 439 1.86 -23.85 -2.40
CA ILE A 439 2.77 -22.92 -3.08
C ILE A 439 3.86 -23.68 -3.82
N GLU A 440 4.35 -24.81 -3.27
CA GLU A 440 5.31 -25.68 -3.99
C GLU A 440 4.67 -26.42 -5.17
N VAL A 441 3.40 -26.85 -5.04
CA VAL A 441 2.71 -27.62 -6.10
C VAL A 441 2.11 -26.71 -7.17
N GLN A 442 1.66 -25.49 -6.83
CA GLN A 442 1.07 -24.56 -7.81
C GLN A 442 2.04 -23.47 -8.31
N GLY A 443 3.15 -23.24 -7.61
CA GLY A 443 4.27 -22.40 -8.03
C GLY A 443 3.88 -21.03 -8.59
N PHE A 444 4.65 -20.58 -9.58
CA PHE A 444 4.44 -19.34 -10.32
C PHE A 444 3.06 -19.24 -11.00
N ALA A 445 2.40 -20.37 -11.29
CA ALA A 445 1.08 -20.39 -11.94
C ALA A 445 -0.03 -19.81 -11.05
N TRP A 446 0.07 -19.98 -9.72
CA TRP A 446 -0.86 -19.36 -8.79
C TRP A 446 -0.69 -17.83 -8.74
N LEU A 447 0.56 -17.34 -8.72
CA LEU A 447 0.86 -15.90 -8.76
C LEU A 447 0.36 -15.25 -10.06
N LEU A 448 0.43 -15.96 -11.19
CA LEU A 448 -0.14 -15.54 -12.46
C LEU A 448 -1.68 -15.46 -12.42
N ARG A 449 -2.35 -16.30 -11.62
CA ARG A 449 -3.82 -16.32 -11.49
C ARG A 449 -4.33 -15.20 -10.57
N THR A 450 -3.66 -14.95 -9.45
CA THR A 450 -4.12 -13.99 -8.43
C THR A 450 -3.48 -12.60 -8.57
N GLY A 451 -2.34 -12.50 -9.23
CA GLY A 451 -1.68 -11.24 -9.59
C GLY A 451 -2.56 -10.26 -10.37
N PRO A 452 -3.35 -10.70 -11.36
CA PRO A 452 -4.31 -9.84 -12.07
C PRO A 452 -5.36 -9.20 -11.15
N VAL A 453 -5.85 -9.92 -10.13
CA VAL A 453 -6.81 -9.39 -9.16
C VAL A 453 -6.16 -8.30 -8.31
N LEU A 454 -4.93 -8.53 -7.86
CA LEU A 454 -4.14 -7.53 -7.12
C LEU A 454 -3.85 -6.29 -7.97
N LEU A 455 -3.46 -6.50 -9.24
CA LEU A 455 -3.20 -5.43 -10.21
C LEU A 455 -4.46 -4.62 -10.51
N ALA A 456 -5.61 -5.27 -10.71
CA ALA A 456 -6.88 -4.58 -10.93
C ALA A 456 -7.21 -3.66 -9.75
N GLY A 457 -7.02 -4.14 -8.52
CA GLY A 457 -7.15 -3.31 -7.32
C GLY A 457 -6.21 -2.10 -7.33
N ALA A 458 -4.91 -2.32 -7.56
CA ALA A 458 -3.90 -1.26 -7.61
C ALA A 458 -4.17 -0.21 -8.72
N VAL A 459 -4.67 -0.65 -9.87
CA VAL A 459 -5.10 0.24 -10.96
C VAL A 459 -6.32 1.06 -10.56
N CYS A 460 -7.32 0.46 -9.91
CA CYS A 460 -8.49 1.18 -9.40
C CYS A 460 -8.09 2.27 -8.40
N VAL A 461 -7.18 1.95 -7.46
CA VAL A 461 -6.60 2.92 -6.50
C VAL A 461 -5.95 4.07 -7.26
N THR A 462 -5.13 3.76 -8.27
CA THR A 462 -4.40 4.74 -9.06
C THR A 462 -5.34 5.66 -9.83
N VAL A 463 -6.39 5.12 -10.46
CA VAL A 463 -7.40 5.92 -11.19
C VAL A 463 -8.13 6.86 -10.24
N TRP A 464 -8.53 6.37 -9.06
CA TRP A 464 -9.16 7.20 -8.03
C TRP A 464 -8.21 8.30 -7.54
N LEU A 465 -6.96 7.96 -7.20
CA LEU A 465 -5.92 8.88 -6.75
C LEU A 465 -5.64 9.98 -7.76
N VAL A 466 -5.49 9.63 -9.04
CA VAL A 466 -5.28 10.60 -10.12
C VAL A 466 -6.47 11.56 -10.22
N SER A 467 -7.69 11.05 -10.09
CA SER A 467 -8.89 11.89 -10.13
C SER A 467 -9.00 12.82 -8.93
N ALA A 468 -8.73 12.31 -7.73
CA ALA A 468 -8.72 13.07 -6.48
C ALA A 468 -7.64 14.17 -6.52
N ALA A 469 -6.40 13.81 -6.87
CA ALA A 469 -5.28 14.74 -6.95
C ALA A 469 -5.56 15.88 -7.94
N ARG A 470 -5.98 15.59 -9.18
CA ARG A 470 -6.34 16.64 -10.16
C ARG A 470 -7.47 17.54 -9.70
N GLY A 471 -8.39 17.01 -8.89
CA GLY A 471 -9.49 17.76 -8.35
C GLY A 471 -9.11 18.70 -7.20
N LEU A 472 -8.15 18.26 -6.38
CA LEU A 472 -7.78 18.90 -5.12
C LEU A 472 -6.55 19.82 -5.24
N LEU A 473 -5.57 19.47 -6.07
CA LEU A 473 -4.33 20.24 -6.22
C LEU A 473 -4.55 21.72 -6.57
N PRO A 474 -5.51 22.11 -7.43
CA PRO A 474 -5.79 23.52 -7.69
C PRO A 474 -6.34 24.30 -6.48
N ARG A 475 -6.97 23.61 -5.51
CA ARG A 475 -7.70 24.23 -4.39
C ARG A 475 -7.04 24.02 -3.03
N ALA A 476 -6.19 23.01 -2.89
CA ALA A 476 -5.60 22.59 -1.63
C ALA A 476 -4.17 22.05 -1.85
N ARG A 477 -3.24 22.94 -2.19
CA ARG A 477 -1.79 22.61 -2.36
C ARG A 477 -1.07 22.24 -1.06
N GLY A 478 -1.79 22.17 0.07
CA GLY A 478 -1.22 21.88 1.38
C GLY A 478 -1.02 20.39 1.66
N ARG A 479 -0.09 20.08 2.58
CA ARG A 479 0.17 18.72 3.06
C ARG A 479 -1.07 18.02 3.63
N ARG A 480 -2.05 18.79 4.13
CA ARG A 480 -3.33 18.26 4.67
C ARG A 480 -4.12 17.48 3.63
N ALA A 481 -4.21 17.98 2.39
CA ALA A 481 -4.94 17.29 1.32
C ALA A 481 -4.22 15.99 0.91
N LEU A 482 -2.88 16.04 0.81
CA LEU A 482 -2.06 14.85 0.60
C LEU A 482 -2.30 13.81 1.70
N TYR A 483 -2.18 14.19 2.98
CA TYR A 483 -2.36 13.25 4.10
C TYR A 483 -3.78 12.69 4.15
N ALA A 484 -4.81 13.49 3.89
CA ALA A 484 -6.18 13.02 3.84
C ALA A 484 -6.41 12.02 2.70
N VAL A 485 -5.87 12.28 1.51
CA VAL A 485 -5.97 11.37 0.36
C VAL A 485 -5.19 10.08 0.59
N VAL A 486 -3.97 10.16 1.15
CA VAL A 486 -3.17 8.99 1.51
C VAL A 486 -3.88 8.16 2.58
N ALA A 487 -4.35 8.78 3.66
CA ALA A 487 -5.09 8.08 4.72
C ALA A 487 -6.37 7.42 4.18
N THR A 488 -7.12 8.12 3.33
CA THR A 488 -8.31 7.57 2.65
C THR A 488 -7.95 6.36 1.81
N SER A 489 -6.87 6.43 1.01
CA SER A 489 -6.42 5.27 0.22
C SER A 489 -6.03 4.10 1.12
N VAL A 490 -5.26 4.35 2.18
CA VAL A 490 -4.83 3.30 3.12
C VAL A 490 -6.03 2.61 3.76
N VAL A 491 -6.97 3.37 4.33
CA VAL A 491 -8.16 2.80 4.99
C VAL A 491 -9.03 2.01 4.00
N SER A 492 -9.10 2.44 2.74
CA SER A 492 -9.96 1.80 1.74
C SER A 492 -9.35 0.57 1.09
N PHE A 493 -8.05 0.59 0.82
CA PHE A 493 -7.40 -0.42 -0.02
C PHE A 493 -6.44 -1.35 0.73
N ALA A 494 -5.98 -1.00 1.94
CA ALA A 494 -5.26 -1.95 2.78
C ALA A 494 -6.11 -3.20 3.12
N PRO A 495 -7.41 -3.08 3.44
CA PRO A 495 -8.29 -4.24 3.63
C PRO A 495 -8.37 -5.14 2.39
N TRP A 496 -8.43 -4.56 1.19
CA TRP A 496 -8.45 -5.32 -0.06
C TRP A 496 -7.17 -6.15 -0.24
N PHE A 497 -6.00 -5.55 0.01
CA PHE A 497 -4.74 -6.26 0.00
C PHE A 497 -4.72 -7.35 1.08
N ALA A 498 -5.28 -7.07 2.27
CA ALA A 498 -5.34 -8.04 3.37
C ALA A 498 -6.19 -9.26 3.02
N VAL A 499 -7.36 -9.05 2.40
CA VAL A 499 -8.21 -10.13 1.91
C VAL A 499 -7.46 -10.96 0.87
N TRP A 500 -6.83 -10.30 -0.11
CA TRP A 500 -6.01 -10.99 -1.11
C TRP A 500 -4.89 -11.80 -0.45
N TYR A 501 -4.20 -11.20 0.52
CA TYR A 501 -3.13 -11.81 1.31
C TYR A 501 -3.64 -13.03 2.07
N SER A 502 -4.83 -12.98 2.66
CA SER A 502 -5.34 -14.05 3.51
C SER A 502 -5.88 -15.21 2.68
N LEU A 503 -6.59 -14.90 1.59
CA LEU A 503 -7.16 -15.89 0.70
C LEU A 503 -6.13 -16.62 -0.15
N ARG A 504 -4.89 -16.13 -0.23
CA ARG A 504 -3.83 -16.91 -0.88
C ARG A 504 -3.52 -18.23 -0.18
N ARG A 505 -3.84 -18.32 1.10
CA ARG A 505 -3.59 -19.50 1.94
C ARG A 505 -4.81 -20.45 2.01
N VAL A 506 -6.00 -19.95 1.67
CA VAL A 506 -7.25 -20.72 1.72
C VAL A 506 -7.40 -21.43 0.37
N ASP A 507 -7.32 -22.76 0.36
CA ASP A 507 -7.51 -23.65 -0.80
C ASP A 507 -7.13 -23.04 -2.17
N ALA A 508 -5.88 -23.25 -2.56
CA ALA A 508 -5.23 -22.59 -3.69
C ALA A 508 -5.91 -22.76 -5.06
N SER A 509 -6.86 -23.69 -5.21
CA SER A 509 -7.65 -23.83 -6.44
C SER A 509 -8.83 -22.85 -6.54
N ASN A 510 -9.55 -22.54 -5.45
CA ASN A 510 -10.93 -22.02 -5.54
C ASN A 510 -11.19 -20.68 -4.87
N ALA A 511 -10.34 -20.19 -3.95
CA ALA A 511 -10.68 -18.99 -3.17
C ALA A 511 -10.90 -17.70 -3.99
N PHE A 512 -10.30 -17.59 -5.18
CA PHE A 512 -10.53 -16.46 -6.09
C PHE A 512 -11.47 -16.79 -7.25
N GLN A 513 -11.94 -18.02 -7.35
CA GLN A 513 -12.90 -18.39 -8.38
C GLN A 513 -14.29 -17.85 -8.00
N PRO A 514 -14.99 -17.19 -8.92
CA PRO A 514 -16.41 -16.91 -8.71
C PRO A 514 -17.17 -18.22 -8.63
N VAL A 515 -18.05 -18.35 -7.64
CA VAL A 515 -18.89 -19.54 -7.44
C VAL A 515 -20.34 -19.13 -7.71
N LEU A 516 -21.00 -19.82 -8.64
CA LEU A 516 -22.44 -19.66 -8.84
C LEU A 516 -23.18 -20.21 -7.63
N GLY A 517 -24.36 -19.66 -7.33
CA GLY A 517 -25.20 -20.19 -6.26
C GLY A 517 -25.68 -21.60 -6.56
N ASP A 518 -26.25 -22.26 -5.56
CA ASP A 518 -26.83 -23.59 -5.73
C ASP A 518 -28.15 -23.54 -6.50
N ALA A 519 -28.53 -24.69 -7.06
CA ALA A 519 -29.87 -24.85 -7.61
C ALA A 519 -30.88 -24.90 -6.45
N PRO A 520 -32.04 -24.23 -6.55
CA PRO A 520 -33.05 -24.27 -5.50
C PRO A 520 -33.53 -25.70 -5.28
N ASP A 521 -33.55 -26.17 -4.04
CA ASP A 521 -33.89 -27.57 -3.72
C ASP A 521 -35.29 -27.95 -4.23
N ILE A 522 -36.25 -27.03 -4.07
CA ILE A 522 -37.59 -27.13 -4.64
C ILE A 522 -37.74 -26.17 -5.82
N GLY A 523 -38.20 -26.71 -6.94
CA GLY A 523 -38.35 -25.97 -8.20
C GLY A 523 -37.12 -26.03 -9.10
N SER A 524 -36.10 -26.83 -8.77
CA SER A 524 -34.92 -27.09 -9.62
C SER A 524 -35.27 -27.61 -11.03
N SER A 525 -36.43 -28.24 -11.19
CA SER A 525 -36.96 -28.68 -12.49
C SER A 525 -37.45 -27.53 -13.38
N ILE A 526 -37.68 -26.34 -12.80
CA ILE A 526 -38.09 -25.14 -13.53
C ILE A 526 -36.84 -24.43 -14.04
N GLY A 527 -36.41 -24.77 -15.26
CA GLY A 527 -35.10 -24.38 -15.81
C GLY A 527 -34.73 -22.89 -15.65
N TRP A 528 -35.65 -21.96 -15.92
CA TRP A 528 -35.36 -20.52 -15.77
C TRP A 528 -35.17 -20.10 -14.30
N TYR A 529 -35.89 -20.73 -13.37
CA TYR A 529 -35.82 -20.44 -11.94
C TYR A 529 -34.51 -20.98 -11.36
N THR A 530 -34.06 -22.15 -11.81
CA THR A 530 -32.74 -22.70 -11.48
C THR A 530 -31.61 -21.81 -11.99
N VAL A 531 -31.69 -21.35 -13.24
CA VAL A 531 -30.72 -20.40 -13.81
C VAL A 531 -30.71 -19.11 -12.99
N LEU A 532 -31.88 -18.57 -12.63
CA LEU A 532 -31.99 -17.39 -11.80
C LEU A 532 -31.36 -17.59 -10.42
N GLY A 533 -31.65 -18.70 -9.73
CA GLY A 533 -31.06 -19.04 -8.43
C GLY A 533 -29.53 -19.11 -8.48
N ARG A 534 -28.97 -19.79 -9.48
CA ARG A 534 -27.51 -19.92 -9.67
C ARG A 534 -26.82 -18.59 -9.94
N TRP A 535 -27.39 -17.75 -10.83
CA TRP A 535 -26.78 -16.47 -11.19
C TRP A 535 -26.93 -15.41 -10.10
N THR A 536 -28.07 -15.38 -9.41
CA THR A 536 -28.32 -14.38 -8.34
C THR A 536 -27.65 -14.79 -7.03
N GLY A 537 -27.54 -16.08 -6.77
CA GLY A 537 -26.77 -16.66 -5.67
C GLY A 537 -25.25 -16.63 -5.88
N PHE A 538 -24.76 -15.93 -6.91
CA PHE A 538 -23.34 -15.73 -7.15
C PHE A 538 -22.62 -15.23 -5.89
N THR A 539 -21.53 -15.91 -5.55
CA THR A 539 -20.63 -15.52 -4.47
C THR A 539 -19.20 -15.42 -4.98
N TRP A 540 -18.45 -14.51 -4.36
CA TRP A 540 -17.02 -14.39 -4.60
C TRP A 540 -16.33 -14.15 -3.27
N THR A 541 -15.59 -15.16 -2.81
CA THR A 541 -14.99 -15.21 -1.46
C THR A 541 -14.23 -13.94 -1.08
N PRO A 542 -13.43 -13.29 -1.95
CA PRO A 542 -12.79 -12.02 -1.63
C PRO A 542 -13.77 -10.93 -1.20
N LEU A 543 -14.91 -10.79 -1.88
CA LEU A 543 -15.91 -9.81 -1.46
C LEU A 543 -16.65 -10.22 -0.20
N THR A 544 -16.85 -11.51 0.02
CA THR A 544 -17.45 -12.01 1.27
C THR A 544 -16.56 -11.69 2.47
N VAL A 545 -15.26 -12.02 2.41
CA VAL A 545 -14.30 -11.71 3.49
C VAL A 545 -14.10 -10.20 3.62
N GLN A 546 -14.03 -9.45 2.52
CA GLN A 546 -14.00 -7.99 2.56
C GLN A 546 -15.26 -7.42 3.24
N GLY A 547 -16.42 -8.03 3.02
CA GLY A 547 -17.67 -7.68 3.68
C GLY A 547 -17.70 -8.02 5.16
N GLN A 548 -16.82 -8.86 5.65
CA GLN A 548 -16.69 -9.10 7.09
C GLN A 548 -15.78 -8.07 7.78
N LEU A 549 -15.04 -7.25 7.00
CA LEU A 549 -14.17 -6.22 7.54
C LEU A 549 -14.96 -4.93 7.84
N PRO A 550 -15.01 -4.44 9.09
CA PRO A 550 -15.75 -3.24 9.43
C PRO A 550 -15.22 -1.97 8.74
N THR A 551 -13.92 -1.97 8.42
CA THR A 551 -13.26 -0.88 7.71
C THR A 551 -13.67 -0.79 6.24
N ALA A 552 -14.30 -1.82 5.66
CA ALA A 552 -14.65 -1.84 4.24
C ALA A 552 -15.67 -0.73 3.89
N LEU A 553 -16.77 -0.64 4.64
CA LEU A 553 -17.79 0.40 4.42
C LEU A 553 -17.22 1.80 4.69
N VAL A 554 -16.47 1.96 5.79
CA VAL A 554 -15.82 3.22 6.14
C VAL A 554 -14.88 3.68 5.02
N GLY A 555 -14.03 2.78 4.51
CA GLY A 555 -13.15 3.07 3.39
C GLY A 555 -13.92 3.51 2.15
N LEU A 556 -14.93 2.74 1.74
CA LEU A 556 -15.77 3.07 0.57
C LEU A 556 -16.45 4.43 0.70
N MET A 557 -16.92 4.79 1.90
CA MET A 557 -17.48 6.11 2.18
C MET A 557 -16.42 7.21 2.03
N LEU A 558 -15.24 7.03 2.63
CA LEU A 558 -14.15 8.02 2.57
C LEU A 558 -13.71 8.30 1.13
N LEU A 559 -13.75 7.31 0.22
CA LEU A 559 -13.38 7.48 -1.19
C LEU A 559 -14.17 8.58 -1.91
N TRP A 560 -15.44 8.82 -1.56
CA TRP A 560 -16.20 9.93 -2.12
C TRP A 560 -16.33 11.12 -1.17
N LEU A 561 -16.43 10.87 0.14
CA LEU A 561 -16.64 11.89 1.15
C LEU A 561 -15.47 12.88 1.23
N VAL A 562 -14.23 12.38 1.31
CA VAL A 562 -13.04 13.23 1.45
C VAL A 562 -12.87 14.18 0.26
N PRO A 563 -12.82 13.73 -1.00
CA PRO A 563 -12.68 14.64 -2.13
C PRO A 563 -13.86 15.62 -2.23
N LEU A 564 -15.10 15.20 -1.96
CA LEU A 564 -16.26 16.10 -2.00
C LEU A 564 -16.24 17.14 -0.86
N ALA A 565 -15.87 16.74 0.35
CA ALA A 565 -15.73 17.64 1.49
C ALA A 565 -14.69 18.73 1.20
N PHE A 566 -13.51 18.38 0.71
CA PHE A 566 -12.52 19.38 0.32
C PHE A 566 -13.04 20.32 -0.78
N LEU A 567 -13.78 19.82 -1.77
CA LEU A 567 -14.37 20.65 -2.82
C LEU A 567 -15.44 21.62 -2.29
N LEU A 568 -16.23 21.21 -1.29
CA LEU A 568 -17.27 22.04 -0.69
C LEU A 568 -16.69 23.07 0.30
N PHE A 569 -15.70 22.68 1.11
CA PHE A 569 -15.17 23.53 2.18
C PHE A 569 -14.00 24.42 1.77
N SER A 570 -13.31 24.14 0.66
CA SER A 570 -12.22 25.02 0.15
C SER A 570 -12.71 26.31 -0.54
N GLY A 571 -14.02 26.50 -0.67
CA GLY A 571 -14.67 27.51 -1.52
C GLY A 571 -14.69 28.98 -1.03
N ARG A 572 -13.73 29.44 -0.22
CA ARG A 572 -13.63 30.87 0.18
C ARG A 572 -12.48 31.63 -0.49
N VAL A 573 -11.76 31.01 -1.42
CA VAL A 573 -10.69 31.70 -2.14
C VAL A 573 -11.31 32.60 -3.22
N SER A 574 -11.31 33.89 -2.88
CA SER A 574 -11.79 35.04 -3.64
C SER A 574 -11.11 35.14 -5.00
N GLY A 575 -11.89 35.33 -6.09
CA GLY A 575 -11.34 35.73 -7.39
C GLY A 575 -11.90 34.98 -8.60
N THR A 576 -12.96 35.54 -9.18
CA THR A 576 -13.31 35.57 -10.62
C THR A 576 -13.55 34.29 -11.45
N ASP A 577 -13.06 33.10 -11.10
CA ASP A 577 -13.34 31.86 -11.88
C ASP A 577 -14.61 31.16 -11.42
N ALA A 578 -15.72 31.89 -11.48
CA ALA A 578 -17.04 31.40 -11.12
C ALA A 578 -17.65 30.56 -12.26
N GLU A 579 -17.21 29.32 -12.54
CA GLU A 579 -18.01 28.52 -13.48
C GLU A 579 -17.98 26.98 -13.49
N VAL A 580 -17.30 26.29 -12.57
CA VAL A 580 -17.46 24.81 -12.53
C VAL A 580 -17.78 24.32 -11.13
N ARG A 581 -19.05 24.50 -10.74
CA ARG A 581 -19.62 23.81 -9.57
C ARG A 581 -19.69 22.31 -9.86
N PRO A 582 -19.31 21.44 -8.90
CA PRO A 582 -19.46 20.01 -9.07
C PRO A 582 -20.94 19.65 -9.22
N GLN A 583 -21.26 18.74 -10.13
CA GLN A 583 -22.63 18.29 -10.43
C GLN A 583 -23.18 17.32 -9.37
N ILE A 584 -23.01 17.65 -8.09
CA ILE A 584 -23.40 16.80 -6.96
C ILE A 584 -24.90 16.50 -7.02
N GLY A 585 -25.73 17.51 -7.35
CA GLY A 585 -27.19 17.33 -7.41
C GLY A 585 -27.62 16.32 -8.45
N ALA A 586 -26.97 16.28 -9.62
CA ALA A 586 -27.24 15.28 -10.64
C ALA A 586 -26.82 13.88 -10.17
N ALA A 587 -25.67 13.76 -9.50
CA ALA A 587 -25.21 12.48 -8.94
C ALA A 587 -26.20 11.93 -7.89
N LEU A 588 -26.65 12.78 -6.96
CA LEU A 588 -27.64 12.40 -5.94
C LEU A 588 -28.99 12.03 -6.57
N LEU A 589 -29.47 12.80 -7.55
CA LEU A 589 -30.74 12.51 -8.23
C LEU A 589 -30.69 11.17 -8.98
N VAL A 590 -29.61 10.91 -9.72
CA VAL A 590 -29.42 9.65 -10.46
C VAL A 590 -29.28 8.47 -9.50
N GLY A 591 -28.53 8.62 -8.40
CA GLY A 591 -28.42 7.60 -7.36
C GLY A 591 -29.76 7.26 -6.70
N LEU A 592 -30.53 8.29 -6.30
CA LEU A 592 -31.86 8.13 -5.73
C LEU A 592 -32.83 7.46 -6.71
N ALA A 593 -32.83 7.89 -7.98
CA ALA A 593 -33.66 7.26 -9.01
C ALA A 593 -33.31 5.78 -9.21
N GLY A 594 -32.01 5.43 -9.19
CA GLY A 594 -31.56 4.04 -9.21
C GLY A 594 -32.09 3.25 -8.01
N GLY A 595 -32.00 3.81 -6.81
CA GLY A 595 -32.51 3.19 -5.58
C GLY A 595 -34.02 2.96 -5.62
N ILE A 596 -34.81 3.98 -5.96
CA ILE A 596 -36.27 3.89 -6.10
C ILE A 596 -36.67 2.83 -7.12
N SER A 597 -35.93 2.71 -8.24
CA SER A 597 -36.19 1.70 -9.26
C SER A 597 -36.02 0.27 -8.71
N VAL A 598 -35.02 0.05 -7.84
CA VAL A 598 -34.81 -1.24 -7.16
C VAL A 598 -35.95 -1.54 -6.20
N VAL A 599 -36.38 -0.57 -5.40
CA VAL A 599 -37.50 -0.75 -4.46
C VAL A 599 -38.77 -1.10 -5.23
N ALA A 600 -39.09 -0.35 -6.30
CA ALA A 600 -40.25 -0.62 -7.14
C ALA A 600 -40.20 -2.04 -7.75
N ALA A 601 -39.07 -2.42 -8.35
CA ALA A 601 -38.90 -3.77 -8.90
C ALA A 601 -38.98 -4.86 -7.82
N GLY A 602 -38.38 -4.63 -6.65
CA GLY A 602 -38.42 -5.52 -5.50
C GLY A 602 -39.81 -5.72 -4.91
N THR A 603 -40.65 -4.68 -4.93
CA THR A 603 -42.07 -4.77 -4.53
C THR A 603 -42.95 -5.43 -5.58
N ALA A 604 -42.55 -5.40 -6.86
CA ALA A 604 -43.28 -6.04 -7.96
C ALA A 604 -42.94 -7.55 -8.11
N LEU A 605 -41.69 -7.93 -7.82
CA LEU A 605 -41.19 -9.31 -7.87
C LEU A 605 -42.09 -10.36 -7.21
N PRO A 606 -42.67 -10.14 -6.00
CA PRO A 606 -43.52 -11.11 -5.34
C PRO A 606 -44.80 -11.42 -6.15
N PHE A 607 -45.40 -10.39 -6.78
CA PHE A 607 -46.57 -10.57 -7.63
C PHE A 607 -46.23 -11.35 -8.91
N LEU A 608 -45.09 -11.05 -9.53
CA LEU A 608 -44.59 -11.79 -10.69
C LEU A 608 -44.30 -13.24 -10.33
N ALA A 609 -43.64 -13.49 -9.20
CA ALA A 609 -43.36 -14.83 -8.70
C ALA A 609 -44.65 -15.63 -8.44
N ARG A 610 -45.68 -15.00 -7.88
CA ARG A 610 -47.00 -15.63 -7.67
C ARG A 610 -47.62 -16.12 -8.98
N THR A 611 -47.42 -15.39 -10.07
CA THR A 611 -47.95 -15.78 -11.38
C THR A 611 -47.09 -16.81 -12.10
N ALA A 612 -45.79 -16.87 -11.81
CA ALA A 612 -44.82 -17.66 -12.55
C ALA A 612 -44.43 -18.98 -11.86
N LEU A 613 -44.61 -19.11 -10.54
CA LEU A 613 -44.17 -20.25 -9.76
C LEU A 613 -45.34 -21.00 -9.11
N PRO A 614 -45.28 -22.34 -9.00
CA PRO A 614 -46.31 -23.10 -8.33
C PRO A 614 -46.28 -22.85 -6.82
N PRO A 615 -47.44 -22.96 -6.12
CA PRO A 615 -47.53 -22.74 -4.67
C PRO A 615 -46.56 -23.59 -3.84
N ALA A 616 -46.22 -24.80 -4.30
CA ALA A 616 -45.27 -25.68 -3.63
C ALA A 616 -43.85 -25.07 -3.53
N VAL A 617 -43.42 -24.29 -4.54
CA VAL A 617 -42.13 -23.59 -4.53
C VAL A 617 -42.21 -22.35 -3.63
N LEU A 618 -43.32 -21.60 -3.74
CA LEU A 618 -43.52 -20.33 -3.01
C LEU A 618 -43.60 -20.54 -1.50
N HIS A 619 -44.34 -21.58 -1.07
CA HIS A 619 -44.57 -21.88 0.34
C HIS A 619 -43.47 -22.71 1.00
N TYR A 620 -42.43 -23.09 0.27
CA TYR A 620 -41.32 -23.83 0.84
C TYR A 620 -40.42 -22.89 1.64
N SER A 621 -40.50 -22.99 2.97
CA SER A 621 -39.66 -22.22 3.89
C SER A 621 -38.24 -22.79 4.03
N GLY A 622 -38.00 -24.04 3.60
CA GLY A 622 -36.73 -24.74 3.77
C GLY A 622 -36.28 -24.91 5.22
N THR A 623 -35.19 -25.64 5.42
CA THR A 623 -34.32 -25.49 6.60
C THR A 623 -33.31 -24.35 6.36
N GLN A 624 -32.53 -23.95 7.37
CA GLN A 624 -31.46 -22.95 7.19
C GLN A 624 -30.42 -23.36 6.13
N GLN A 625 -30.34 -24.64 5.78
CA GLN A 625 -29.40 -25.17 4.79
C GLN A 625 -30.01 -25.26 3.39
N ASP A 626 -31.34 -25.23 3.26
CA ASP A 626 -32.01 -25.38 1.97
C ASP A 626 -32.15 -24.04 1.24
N THR A 627 -31.90 -24.05 -0.05
CA THR A 627 -32.09 -22.91 -0.96
C THR A 627 -33.55 -22.77 -1.38
N GLY A 628 -34.38 -22.29 -0.46
CA GLY A 628 -35.80 -22.02 -0.71
C GLY A 628 -36.08 -20.74 -1.51
N PHE A 629 -37.36 -20.52 -1.85
CA PHE A 629 -37.83 -19.29 -2.51
C PHE A 629 -37.42 -17.97 -1.81
N PRO A 630 -37.42 -17.87 -0.47
CA PRO A 630 -36.94 -16.66 0.21
C PRO A 630 -35.48 -16.30 -0.13
N ALA A 631 -34.61 -17.30 -0.25
CA ALA A 631 -33.20 -17.09 -0.59
C ALA A 631 -33.06 -16.60 -2.04
N VAL A 632 -33.73 -17.26 -2.99
CA VAL A 632 -33.70 -16.86 -4.41
C VAL A 632 -34.30 -15.46 -4.61
N TYR A 633 -35.41 -15.15 -3.93
CA TYR A 633 -36.01 -13.81 -3.95
C TYR A 633 -35.02 -12.76 -3.45
N TRP A 634 -34.38 -13.02 -2.30
CA TRP A 634 -33.42 -12.09 -1.71
C TRP A 634 -32.18 -11.89 -2.59
N HIS A 635 -31.62 -12.96 -3.13
CA HIS A 635 -30.52 -12.89 -4.07
C HIS A 635 -30.88 -12.13 -5.34
N THR A 636 -32.10 -12.32 -5.85
CA THR A 636 -32.62 -11.56 -7.01
C THR A 636 -32.74 -10.07 -6.69
N TYR A 637 -33.21 -9.72 -5.50
CA TYR A 637 -33.28 -8.32 -5.05
C TYR A 637 -31.89 -7.67 -5.00
N ILE A 638 -30.89 -8.34 -4.42
CA ILE A 638 -29.50 -7.86 -4.40
C ILE A 638 -28.95 -7.70 -5.83
N ALA A 639 -29.23 -8.67 -6.72
CA ALA A 639 -28.78 -8.60 -8.11
C ALA A 639 -29.37 -7.40 -8.84
N LEU A 640 -30.67 -7.10 -8.64
CA LEU A 640 -31.30 -5.88 -9.17
C LEU A 640 -30.63 -4.61 -8.64
N ALA A 641 -30.29 -4.57 -7.35
CA ALA A 641 -29.56 -3.46 -6.75
C ALA A 641 -28.18 -3.25 -7.41
N CYS A 642 -27.43 -4.33 -7.63
CA CYS A 642 -26.12 -4.29 -8.29
C CYS A 642 -26.24 -3.79 -9.74
N VAL A 643 -27.24 -4.26 -10.49
CA VAL A 643 -27.50 -3.80 -11.86
C VAL A 643 -27.85 -2.31 -11.89
N ALA A 644 -28.70 -1.85 -10.97
CA ALA A 644 -29.04 -0.44 -10.85
C ALA A 644 -27.81 0.43 -10.52
N GLN A 645 -26.93 -0.02 -9.63
CA GLN A 645 -25.66 0.67 -9.35
C GLN A 645 -24.76 0.73 -10.59
N GLY A 646 -24.67 -0.35 -11.38
CA GLY A 646 -23.97 -0.36 -12.66
C GLY A 646 -24.55 0.68 -13.64
N ALA A 647 -25.87 0.73 -13.79
CA ALA A 647 -26.54 1.72 -14.64
C ALA A 647 -26.28 3.17 -14.20
N VAL A 648 -26.38 3.45 -12.89
CA VAL A 648 -26.04 4.75 -12.30
C VAL A 648 -24.58 5.13 -12.59
N ALA A 649 -23.65 4.21 -12.39
CA ALA A 649 -22.23 4.43 -12.65
C ALA A 649 -21.93 4.72 -14.13
N MET A 650 -22.58 4.00 -15.05
CA MET A 650 -22.46 4.19 -16.49
C MET A 650 -22.97 5.58 -16.91
N VAL A 651 -24.18 5.96 -16.49
CA VAL A 651 -24.79 7.25 -16.82
C VAL A 651 -23.94 8.42 -16.32
N LEU A 652 -23.51 8.36 -15.06
CA LEU A 652 -22.68 9.43 -14.48
C LEU A 652 -21.29 9.49 -15.09
N SER A 653 -20.66 8.36 -15.39
CA SER A 653 -19.34 8.33 -16.04
C SER A 653 -19.37 8.89 -17.47
N ALA A 654 -20.50 8.73 -18.17
CA ALA A 654 -20.70 9.28 -19.50
C ALA A 654 -20.93 10.80 -19.49
N THR A 655 -21.73 11.28 -18.54
CA THR A 655 -22.22 12.66 -18.47
C THR A 655 -21.26 13.60 -17.74
N VAL A 656 -20.71 13.18 -16.60
CA VAL A 656 -19.84 14.00 -15.75
C VAL A 656 -18.44 14.08 -16.37
N ARG A 657 -17.77 15.24 -16.27
CA ARG A 657 -16.40 15.42 -16.81
C ARG A 657 -15.30 15.46 -15.75
N ARG A 658 -15.58 16.00 -14.56
CA ARG A 658 -14.62 16.20 -13.47
C ARG A 658 -15.06 15.43 -12.23
N HIS A 659 -14.12 14.95 -11.43
CA HIS A 659 -14.38 14.22 -10.17
C HIS A 659 -15.26 12.97 -10.33
N ARG A 660 -15.19 12.30 -11.49
CA ARG A 660 -16.04 11.14 -11.83
C ARG A 660 -16.04 10.06 -10.75
N PRO A 661 -14.89 9.55 -10.27
CA PRO A 661 -14.89 8.44 -9.32
C PRO A 661 -15.60 8.81 -8.01
N ALA A 662 -15.38 10.01 -7.48
CA ALA A 662 -16.04 10.46 -6.26
C ALA A 662 -17.56 10.62 -6.44
N LEU A 663 -18.01 11.21 -7.56
CA LEU A 663 -19.44 11.41 -7.82
C LEU A 663 -20.17 10.09 -8.14
N VAL A 664 -19.52 9.18 -8.87
CA VAL A 664 -20.05 7.83 -9.14
C VAL A 664 -20.18 7.06 -7.84
N LEU A 665 -19.15 7.03 -6.99
CA LEU A 665 -19.19 6.33 -5.71
C LEU A 665 -20.26 6.91 -4.78
N ALA A 666 -20.39 8.24 -4.68
CA ALA A 666 -21.45 8.86 -3.88
C ALA A 666 -22.86 8.47 -4.36
N ALA A 667 -23.09 8.47 -5.68
CA ALA A 667 -24.38 8.07 -6.25
C ALA A 667 -24.68 6.58 -6.04
N VAL A 668 -23.67 5.72 -6.20
CA VAL A 668 -23.76 4.27 -5.99
C VAL A 668 -24.02 3.93 -4.52
N SER A 669 -23.38 4.65 -3.58
CA SER A 669 -23.66 4.53 -2.14
C SER A 669 -25.10 4.93 -1.83
N LEU A 670 -25.59 6.03 -2.40
CA LEU A 670 -26.99 6.43 -2.24
C LEU A 670 -27.97 5.41 -2.84
N THR A 671 -27.66 4.82 -4.00
CA THR A 671 -28.43 3.71 -4.58
C THR A 671 -28.48 2.52 -3.61
N ALA A 672 -27.32 2.15 -3.03
CA ALA A 672 -27.21 1.04 -2.09
C ALA A 672 -28.05 1.28 -0.83
N LEU A 673 -27.95 2.49 -0.25
CA LEU A 673 -28.68 2.90 0.93
C LEU A 673 -30.20 2.86 0.70
N ALA A 674 -30.66 3.45 -0.41
CA ALA A 674 -32.08 3.44 -0.74
C ALA A 674 -32.61 2.03 -1.05
N ALA A 675 -31.80 1.18 -1.71
CA ALA A 675 -32.15 -0.22 -1.94
C ALA A 675 -32.18 -1.03 -0.63
N ALA A 676 -31.24 -0.82 0.28
CA ALA A 676 -31.21 -1.49 1.59
C ALA A 676 -32.43 -1.09 2.43
N LEU A 677 -32.76 0.21 2.50
CA LEU A 677 -33.98 0.71 3.14
C LEU A 677 -35.25 0.17 2.47
N GLY A 678 -35.23 0.02 1.15
CA GLY A 678 -36.31 -0.55 0.34
C GLY A 678 -36.59 -2.03 0.58
N ARG A 679 -35.69 -2.76 1.24
CA ARG A 679 -35.93 -4.17 1.60
C ARG A 679 -37.16 -4.29 2.48
N ALA A 680 -37.28 -3.43 3.49
CA ALA A 680 -38.34 -3.51 4.49
C ALA A 680 -39.75 -3.44 3.85
N PRO A 681 -40.07 -2.46 2.98
CA PRO A 681 -41.35 -2.45 2.27
C PRO A 681 -41.48 -3.59 1.25
N ALA A 682 -40.41 -4.02 0.58
CA ALA A 682 -40.46 -5.15 -0.35
C ALA A 682 -40.85 -6.46 0.36
N PHE A 683 -40.25 -6.76 1.52
CA PHE A 683 -40.61 -7.92 2.33
C PHE A 683 -41.97 -7.80 3.00
N ALA A 684 -42.39 -6.59 3.37
CA ALA A 684 -43.75 -6.36 3.88
C ALA A 684 -44.80 -6.76 2.85
N VAL A 685 -44.60 -6.43 1.56
CA VAL A 685 -45.48 -6.89 0.47
C VAL A 685 -45.50 -8.42 0.38
N VAL A 686 -44.35 -9.09 0.49
CA VAL A 686 -44.28 -10.57 0.48
C VAL A 686 -45.06 -11.18 1.65
N GLY A 687 -44.90 -10.61 2.86
CA GLY A 687 -45.63 -11.03 4.05
C GLY A 687 -47.14 -10.83 3.92
N CYS A 688 -47.58 -9.64 3.48
CA CYS A 688 -48.99 -9.31 3.29
C CYS A 688 -49.69 -10.19 2.24
N THR A 689 -48.96 -10.58 1.19
CA THR A 689 -49.49 -11.42 0.11
C THR A 689 -49.47 -12.91 0.45
N ARG A 690 -48.97 -13.29 1.62
CA ARG A 690 -48.83 -14.68 2.12
C ARG A 690 -47.99 -15.58 1.20
N LEU A 691 -47.05 -14.99 0.47
CA LEU A 691 -46.25 -15.70 -0.53
C LEU A 691 -45.35 -16.78 0.08
N PHE A 692 -44.92 -16.62 1.34
CA PHE A 692 -44.10 -17.60 2.05
C PHE A 692 -44.90 -18.68 2.80
N GLY A 693 -46.22 -18.76 2.64
CA GLY A 693 -47.06 -19.81 3.23
C GLY A 693 -47.26 -19.72 4.75
N ALA A 694 -46.48 -18.91 5.46
CA ALA A 694 -46.65 -18.66 6.88
C ALA A 694 -47.91 -17.80 7.15
N SER A 695 -48.72 -18.24 8.10
CA SER A 695 -49.91 -17.57 8.60
C SER A 695 -49.58 -16.37 9.50
N ALA A 696 -48.58 -15.56 9.13
CA ALA A 696 -48.28 -14.33 9.84
C ALA A 696 -49.50 -13.40 9.76
N ARG A 697 -50.23 -13.28 10.87
CA ARG A 697 -51.47 -12.47 10.96
C ARG A 697 -51.21 -10.97 10.83
N HIS A 698 -49.95 -10.53 10.74
CA HIS A 698 -49.59 -9.11 10.73
C HIS A 698 -48.57 -8.81 9.62
N CYS A 699 -48.90 -7.80 8.80
CA CYS A 699 -48.00 -7.11 7.88
C CYS A 699 -46.98 -6.27 8.67
N SER A 700 -46.19 -6.89 9.56
CA SER A 700 -45.11 -6.16 10.23
C SER A 700 -43.98 -5.94 9.23
N VAL A 701 -43.43 -4.73 9.26
CA VAL A 701 -42.17 -4.41 8.60
C VAL A 701 -41.08 -4.71 9.63
N PRO A 702 -40.40 -5.88 9.59
CA PRO A 702 -39.27 -6.10 10.49
C PRO A 702 -38.17 -5.12 10.10
N PHE A 703 -38.03 -4.04 10.86
CA PHE A 703 -36.89 -3.15 10.76
C PHE A 703 -35.89 -3.55 11.83
N ASP A 704 -34.83 -4.21 11.40
CA ASP A 704 -33.68 -4.54 12.22
C ASP A 704 -32.47 -3.73 11.69
N PRO A 705 -31.91 -2.80 12.49
CA PRO A 705 -30.72 -2.06 12.11
C PRO A 705 -29.54 -2.94 11.68
N GLU A 706 -29.37 -4.12 12.28
CA GLU A 706 -28.27 -5.03 11.94
C GLU A 706 -28.46 -5.64 10.55
N VAL A 707 -29.71 -6.00 10.21
CA VAL A 707 -30.07 -6.49 8.87
C VAL A 707 -29.85 -5.38 7.84
N LEU A 708 -30.27 -4.14 8.13
CA LEU A 708 -30.05 -2.99 7.24
C LEU A 708 -28.56 -2.76 6.97
N ALA A 709 -27.73 -2.79 8.01
CA ALA A 709 -26.28 -2.67 7.89
C ALA A 709 -25.67 -3.80 7.06
N GLY A 710 -26.09 -5.04 7.32
CA GLY A 710 -25.69 -6.22 6.56
C GLY A 710 -26.03 -6.10 5.07
N ASP A 711 -27.23 -5.61 4.75
CA ASP A 711 -27.71 -5.44 3.38
C ASP A 711 -26.98 -4.33 2.65
N LEU A 712 -26.81 -3.18 3.30
CA LEU A 712 -26.03 -2.08 2.75
C LEU A 712 -24.62 -2.55 2.40
N ARG A 713 -24.00 -3.34 3.27
CA ARG A 713 -22.67 -3.93 3.07
C ARG A 713 -22.63 -4.87 1.88
N ILE A 714 -23.56 -5.82 1.82
CA ILE A 714 -23.64 -6.81 0.74
C ILE A 714 -23.90 -6.12 -0.61
N ILE A 715 -24.89 -5.23 -0.67
CA ILE A 715 -25.28 -4.50 -1.89
C ILE A 715 -24.13 -3.61 -2.35
N THR A 716 -23.49 -2.85 -1.44
CA THR A 716 -22.39 -1.95 -1.82
C THR A 716 -21.20 -2.74 -2.37
N LEU A 717 -20.78 -3.82 -1.70
CA LEU A 717 -19.60 -4.59 -2.10
C LEU A 717 -19.82 -5.42 -3.35
N ARG A 718 -20.95 -6.14 -3.46
CA ARG A 718 -21.29 -6.89 -4.69
C ARG A 718 -21.54 -5.94 -5.85
N GLY A 719 -22.12 -4.77 -5.57
CA GLY A 719 -22.31 -3.68 -6.52
C GLY A 719 -21.05 -3.25 -7.24
N LEU A 720 -19.88 -3.29 -6.57
CA LEU A 720 -18.61 -2.91 -7.19
C LEU A 720 -18.27 -3.75 -8.43
N LEU A 721 -18.71 -5.01 -8.48
CA LEU A 721 -18.54 -5.88 -9.66
C LEU A 721 -19.26 -5.34 -10.89
N ALA A 722 -20.42 -4.70 -10.71
CA ALA A 722 -21.17 -4.06 -11.79
C ALA A 722 -20.68 -2.64 -12.06
N VAL A 723 -20.35 -1.88 -11.01
CA VAL A 723 -19.99 -0.47 -11.08
C VAL A 723 -18.69 -0.23 -11.84
N VAL A 724 -17.63 -1.01 -11.59
CA VAL A 724 -16.32 -0.82 -12.25
C VAL A 724 -16.42 -0.96 -13.78
N PRO A 725 -16.90 -2.08 -14.35
CA PRO A 725 -17.01 -2.22 -15.80
C PRO A 725 -18.01 -1.21 -16.39
N ALA A 726 -19.14 -0.96 -15.73
CA ALA A 726 -20.14 -0.01 -16.21
C ALA A 726 -19.63 1.44 -16.24
N ALA A 727 -18.84 1.85 -15.25
CA ALA A 727 -18.18 3.16 -15.22
C ALA A 727 -17.17 3.31 -16.37
N LEU A 728 -16.40 2.26 -16.67
CA LEU A 728 -15.46 2.27 -17.80
C LEU A 728 -16.19 2.40 -19.15
N LEU A 729 -17.26 1.62 -19.34
CA LEU A 729 -18.11 1.69 -20.53
C LEU A 729 -18.76 3.07 -20.67
N GLY A 730 -19.31 3.62 -19.59
CA GLY A 730 -19.86 4.97 -19.55
C GLY A 730 -18.83 6.03 -19.90
N ALA A 731 -17.62 5.94 -19.32
CA ALA A 731 -16.54 6.87 -19.62
C ALA A 731 -16.10 6.83 -21.09
N ALA A 732 -16.04 5.62 -21.69
CA ALA A 732 -15.71 5.41 -23.09
C ALA A 732 -16.82 5.94 -24.02
N ALA A 733 -18.08 5.59 -23.76
CA ALA A 733 -19.24 6.09 -24.50
C ALA A 733 -19.31 7.63 -24.46
N GLY A 734 -19.10 8.23 -23.28
CA GLY A 734 -19.04 9.68 -23.15
C GLY A 734 -17.86 10.29 -23.92
N ALA A 735 -16.72 9.61 -24.00
CA ALA A 735 -15.58 10.09 -24.78
C ALA A 735 -15.86 10.06 -26.30
N LEU A 736 -16.45 8.97 -26.79
CA LEU A 736 -16.86 8.82 -28.19
C LEU A 736 -17.95 9.81 -28.60
N ALA A 737 -18.95 10.04 -27.74
CA ALA A 737 -19.99 11.03 -27.99
C ALA A 737 -19.39 12.44 -28.13
N ARG A 738 -18.37 12.77 -27.32
CA ARG A 738 -17.69 14.07 -27.39
C ARG A 738 -16.78 14.22 -28.59
N SER A 739 -16.16 13.16 -29.08
CA SER A 739 -15.32 13.23 -30.29
C SER A 739 -16.17 13.41 -31.56
N ARG A 740 -17.44 13.02 -31.53
CA ARG A 740 -18.37 13.15 -32.66
C ARG A 740 -19.05 14.50 -32.75
N ILE A 741 -19.19 15.23 -31.64
CA ILE A 741 -19.77 16.58 -31.64
C ILE A 741 -18.63 17.54 -32.03
N PRO A 742 -18.60 18.10 -33.26
CA PRO A 742 -17.60 19.10 -33.62
C PRO A 742 -17.68 20.24 -32.62
N ALA A 743 -16.53 20.67 -32.10
CA ALA A 743 -16.46 21.78 -31.16
C ALA A 743 -17.25 22.96 -31.75
N PRO A 744 -18.35 23.40 -31.14
CA PRO A 744 -19.09 24.55 -31.64
C PRO A 744 -18.10 25.71 -31.70
N ARG A 745 -17.87 26.27 -32.89
CA ARG A 745 -17.11 27.52 -33.02
C ARG A 745 -17.80 28.53 -32.11
N ASP A 746 -17.04 29.13 -31.19
CA ASP A 746 -17.49 30.11 -30.19
C ASP A 746 -18.34 31.21 -30.83
N THR A 747 -19.63 30.96 -30.93
CA THR A 747 -20.66 31.93 -31.30
C THR A 747 -21.42 32.15 -30.02
N ARG A 748 -20.93 33.11 -29.22
CA ARG A 748 -21.57 33.54 -27.96
C ARG A 748 -23.05 33.85 -28.23
N PRO A 749 -24.02 33.04 -27.76
CA PRO A 749 -25.40 33.45 -27.76
C PRO A 749 -25.61 34.30 -26.51
N ALA A 750 -25.68 35.61 -26.68
CA ALA A 750 -26.19 36.50 -25.66
C ALA A 750 -27.68 36.16 -25.44
N GLY A 751 -28.08 35.72 -24.23
CA GLY A 751 -29.51 35.68 -23.85
C GLY A 751 -30.09 34.36 -23.33
N GLY A 752 -29.29 33.40 -22.87
CA GLY A 752 -29.82 32.18 -22.25
C GLY A 752 -30.45 32.41 -20.86
N CYS A 753 -31.74 32.11 -20.72
CA CYS A 753 -32.55 32.24 -19.51
C CYS A 753 -31.90 31.54 -18.29
N ARG A 754 -31.52 32.34 -17.28
CA ARG A 754 -30.94 31.86 -16.01
C ARG A 754 -32.06 31.35 -15.11
N ILE A 755 -32.22 30.03 -14.99
CA ILE A 755 -33.03 29.40 -13.93
C ILE A 755 -32.50 29.91 -12.57
N PRO A 756 -33.37 30.33 -11.61
CA PRO A 756 -32.94 30.95 -10.36
C PRO A 756 -32.11 29.98 -9.48
N ALA A 757 -30.78 30.11 -9.55
CA ALA A 757 -29.79 29.28 -8.87
C ALA A 757 -29.81 29.34 -7.32
N ARG A 758 -30.70 30.14 -6.71
CA ARG A 758 -30.74 30.37 -5.25
C ARG A 758 -31.38 29.22 -4.47
N ILE A 759 -32.39 28.54 -5.02
CA ILE A 759 -33.08 27.43 -4.31
C ILE A 759 -32.19 26.17 -4.27
N LEU A 760 -31.48 25.88 -5.37
CA LEU A 760 -30.60 24.70 -5.47
C LEU A 760 -29.32 24.82 -4.60
N ALA A 761 -28.86 26.03 -4.30
CA ALA A 761 -27.64 26.26 -3.55
C ALA A 761 -27.76 25.92 -2.05
N ARG A 762 -28.97 25.96 -1.48
CA ARG A 762 -29.22 25.65 -0.06
C ARG A 762 -29.61 24.19 0.18
N THR A 763 -30.20 23.51 -0.81
CA THR A 763 -30.63 22.10 -0.65
C THR A 763 -29.48 21.11 -0.79
N LEU A 764 -28.43 21.44 -1.54
CA LEU A 764 -27.26 20.58 -1.77
C LEU A 764 -26.43 20.27 -0.51
N PRO A 765 -26.05 21.26 0.33
CA PRO A 765 -25.36 20.99 1.58
C PRO A 765 -26.21 20.12 2.52
N THR A 766 -27.51 20.38 2.61
CA THR A 766 -28.43 19.60 3.46
C THR A 766 -28.55 18.17 2.98
N ALA A 767 -28.76 17.92 1.68
CA ALA A 767 -28.82 16.57 1.12
C ALA A 767 -27.50 15.80 1.31
N PHE A 768 -26.36 16.49 1.16
CA PHE A 768 -25.05 15.90 1.43
C PHE A 768 -24.87 15.57 2.92
N VAL A 769 -25.26 16.45 3.83
CA VAL A 769 -25.21 16.20 5.28
C VAL A 769 -26.13 15.04 5.67
N VAL A 770 -27.32 14.93 5.07
CA VAL A 770 -28.24 13.81 5.31
C VAL A 770 -27.65 12.49 4.81
N LEU A 771 -27.03 12.47 3.62
CA LEU A 771 -26.34 11.26 3.12
C LEU A 771 -25.21 10.85 4.05
N VAL A 772 -24.36 11.80 4.46
CA VAL A 772 -23.25 11.53 5.39
C VAL A 772 -23.78 11.06 6.74
N ALA A 773 -24.85 11.67 7.27
CA ALA A 773 -25.44 11.26 8.54
C ALA A 773 -26.07 9.86 8.45
N ALA A 774 -26.74 9.52 7.35
CA ALA A 774 -27.32 8.21 7.13
C ALA A 774 -26.23 7.13 6.98
N ASP A 775 -25.17 7.41 6.23
CA ASP A 775 -24.05 6.48 6.08
C ASP A 775 -23.28 6.33 7.39
N VAL A 776 -22.98 7.42 8.11
CA VAL A 776 -22.35 7.35 9.43
C VAL A 776 -23.23 6.60 10.43
N ALA A 777 -24.54 6.83 10.42
CA ALA A 777 -25.48 6.09 11.26
C ALA A 777 -25.50 4.60 10.89
N SER A 778 -25.50 4.25 9.61
CA SER A 778 -25.46 2.86 9.16
C SER A 778 -24.16 2.15 9.58
N VAL A 779 -23.02 2.84 9.50
CA VAL A 779 -21.73 2.36 10.02
C VAL A 779 -21.79 2.20 11.54
N ALA A 780 -22.32 3.20 12.26
CA ALA A 780 -22.42 3.16 13.71
C ALA A 780 -23.36 2.04 14.20
N LEU A 781 -24.45 1.78 13.48
CA LEU A 781 -25.39 0.69 13.74
C LEU A 781 -24.82 -0.67 13.34
N ALA A 782 -23.85 -0.71 12.42
CA ALA A 782 -23.10 -1.92 12.11
C ALA A 782 -22.08 -2.27 13.21
N LEU A 783 -21.59 -1.30 13.98
CA LEU A 783 -20.53 -1.51 14.97
C LEU A 783 -20.82 -2.60 16.01
N PRO A 784 -22.03 -2.76 16.58
CA PRO A 784 -22.33 -3.85 17.51
C PRO A 784 -22.29 -5.23 16.84
N ALA A 785 -22.87 -5.37 15.65
CA ALA A 785 -22.81 -6.60 14.86
C ALA A 785 -21.37 -6.91 14.40
N ASP A 786 -20.62 -5.86 14.07
CA ASP A 786 -19.19 -5.95 13.75
C ASP A 786 -18.36 -6.26 14.99
N GLN A 787 -18.75 -5.81 16.18
CA GLN A 787 -18.13 -6.19 17.45
C GLN A 787 -18.41 -7.66 17.76
N TYR A 788 -19.63 -8.14 17.53
CA TYR A 788 -19.96 -9.56 17.66
C TYR A 788 -19.21 -10.40 16.62
N ALA A 789 -19.10 -9.92 15.38
CA ALA A 789 -18.26 -10.52 14.36
C ALA A 789 -16.80 -10.51 14.82
N TRP A 790 -16.26 -9.39 15.34
CA TRP A 790 -14.94 -9.34 15.94
C TRP A 790 -14.81 -10.31 17.09
N GLU A 791 -15.80 -10.47 17.96
CA GLU A 791 -15.72 -11.40 19.08
C GLU A 791 -15.71 -12.86 18.63
N ILE A 792 -16.57 -13.25 17.68
CA ILE A 792 -16.52 -14.58 17.05
C ILE A 792 -15.17 -14.76 16.37
N TRP A 793 -14.77 -13.79 15.55
CA TRP A 793 -13.58 -13.87 14.73
C TRP A 793 -12.28 -13.82 15.55
N LEU A 794 -12.31 -13.14 16.70
CA LEU A 794 -11.22 -13.12 17.67
C LEU A 794 -11.21 -14.38 18.55
N ARG A 795 -12.35 -15.06 18.72
CA ARG A 795 -12.48 -16.26 19.57
C ARG A 795 -12.38 -17.57 18.79
N GLY A 796 -12.39 -17.53 17.46
CA GLY A 796 -12.35 -18.68 16.57
C GLY A 796 -13.74 -19.02 16.09
#